data_AF-A0A538EP79-F1
#
_entry.id   AF-A0A538EP79-F1
#
_cell.length_a   1.000
_cell.length_b   1.000
_cell.length_c   1.000
_cell.angle_alpha   90.00
_cell.angle_beta   90.00
_cell.angle_gamma   90.00
#
_symmetry.space_group_name_H-M   'P 1'
#
loop_
_entity.id
_entity.type
_entity.pdbx_description
1 polymer ?
#
loop_
_entity_poly.entity_id
_entity_poly.type
_entity_poly.pdbx_seq_one_letter_code
_entity_poly.pdbx_strand_id
1 'polypeptide(L)'
;MAVARARAAQVGEVPSSRAVALTRLRRISRSKGGLVTFGVVIGLLAALGITLFGLGTVDHALATSNASAWLFSSTKGEVARVNGETGKVDTRFKVVDAQGHVIQVSQSDRYLLLRDLTTGKVSSLDLATLQISATTQTTAGLGVTLALSGEAAFIIDAVQGVVRQLDPIALTPVGEPLRFPPGVLGGLFDGAGTLWMAVPSEGTVVGVRPAPAHPSPGTAVNPDVVRTVPVADPDHDLSLSGLGAGVAVLDSTAQTLTTVTADQTHVLKVPLSGVGALPDRSGTGAIPVTVVDDRHVYLVSGTHVADFTVPGTGSLSPAVPFAGRFYVADDRAGRVYVLDANGSLADTIAIPSAGGQLELTVRGEHLFINAPNSSSARVVDNHGRVKVVDKYANNVLGGDPPPVPPPPPPPKVPAVGPPSAPVKVVATAGNASVHLTWGPANPNGSPILRYVVEGDGQTHQVGANQRALDIAGLTNGQQYTFTVYAVNAKGAGPKRAANPVMPTSAVPDPPLTISAKENPNGTVTISWAAANGLGHPVVRYDLTQVSAGAQTPLASATGTSYTVPAGQLAYGTQYAFTVTAINDKGTASKPSTISNTVVPYTVPGPPRNLQPVPVDAKGTISVAWQPAANNGRPVTGYQVTAGGTTQTVTGTSVQLSGFPDNAPVPVSVKAVNAAGPGPAANTTATTIGPPTLTAGQASAQGYNAINVPFATNTHGGATTCAISLNGGGAAGIGCSGGQVGGLWPGNTYTFTVTATNRAGSASFGGSVATPALNGTVICPSNNGGYCNSGIWTYRTPTQSGTASRALPVGRVFRAECWVSGGNVNATPWGAKNTPIWIRITGNGTEYFPWAWTRLDGGDNYRALPGC
;
A
#
# COMPACT_ATOMS: atom_id res chain seq x y z
N MET A 1 3.19 13.28 -66.06
CA MET A 1 3.91 14.13 -67.05
C MET A 1 5.40 13.76 -67.04
N ALA A 2 6.15 14.18 -68.06
CA ALA A 2 7.61 14.00 -68.19
C ALA A 2 8.37 14.89 -67.16
N VAL A 3 9.71 14.89 -66.98
CA VAL A 3 10.84 14.49 -67.86
C VAL A 3 11.97 13.77 -67.09
N ALA A 4 12.71 12.98 -67.86
CA ALA A 4 13.84 12.12 -67.57
C ALA A 4 15.20 12.76 -67.13
N ARG A 5 16.11 11.91 -66.61
CA ARG A 5 17.55 11.71 -66.99
C ARG A 5 18.60 12.86 -66.85
N ALA A 6 19.92 12.63 -66.76
CA ALA A 6 20.80 11.49 -66.37
C ALA A 6 22.31 11.86 -66.49
N ARG A 7 23.22 10.89 -66.17
CA ARG A 7 24.68 10.79 -66.50
C ARG A 7 25.68 11.43 -65.50
N ALA A 8 26.95 10.99 -65.37
CA ALA A 8 27.65 9.70 -65.64
C ALA A 8 29.07 9.76 -64.97
N ALA A 9 29.63 8.67 -64.41
CA ALA A 9 30.72 7.80 -64.95
C ALA A 9 32.10 8.48 -65.21
N GLN A 10 33.30 7.87 -65.11
CA GLN A 10 33.74 6.46 -65.00
C GLN A 10 35.25 6.38 -64.60
N VAL A 11 35.76 5.24 -64.03
CA VAL A 11 37.18 4.69 -64.08
C VAL A 11 38.37 5.58 -63.62
N GLY A 12 39.50 5.10 -63.06
CA GLY A 12 39.93 3.77 -62.54
C GLY A 12 41.47 3.64 -62.34
N GLU A 13 41.87 2.88 -61.29
CA GLU A 13 43.16 2.15 -61.03
C GLU A 13 44.61 2.75 -61.16
N VAL A 14 45.42 2.50 -60.10
CA VAL A 14 46.85 2.02 -60.10
C VAL A 14 47.99 3.02 -60.51
N PRO A 15 49.28 2.92 -60.08
CA PRO A 15 49.98 2.10 -59.05
C PRO A 15 50.64 2.94 -57.90
N SER A 16 51.70 2.44 -57.24
CA SER A 16 52.27 2.92 -55.96
C SER A 16 53.78 3.26 -55.94
N SER A 17 54.17 4.04 -54.91
CA SER A 17 55.34 3.81 -53.99
C SER A 17 56.53 4.80 -53.94
N ARG A 18 57.04 4.97 -52.70
CA ARG A 18 58.33 5.55 -52.21
C ARG A 18 58.58 7.08 -52.32
N ALA A 19 59.37 7.73 -51.46
CA ALA A 19 59.76 7.52 -50.03
C ALA A 19 60.63 8.70 -49.46
N VAL A 20 60.81 8.74 -48.12
CA VAL A 20 61.91 9.39 -47.33
C VAL A 20 61.82 10.92 -46.99
N ALA A 21 62.49 11.28 -45.85
CA ALA A 21 62.78 12.59 -45.23
C ALA A 21 61.64 13.24 -44.40
N LEU A 22 61.70 13.39 -43.06
CA LEU A 22 62.67 14.00 -42.12
C LEU A 22 62.70 15.56 -42.15
N THR A 23 62.71 16.33 -41.03
CA THR A 23 62.33 16.09 -39.61
C THR A 23 62.46 17.39 -38.77
N ARG A 24 61.56 17.64 -37.79
CA ARG A 24 61.69 18.60 -36.64
C ARG A 24 61.67 20.13 -37.00
N LEU A 25 61.49 21.11 -36.08
CA LEU A 25 61.46 21.15 -34.59
C LEU A 25 60.62 22.38 -34.06
N ARG A 26 59.92 22.23 -32.91
CA ARG A 26 59.51 23.22 -31.85
C ARG A 26 59.41 24.73 -32.20
N ARG A 27 58.36 25.48 -31.80
CA ARG A 27 57.86 25.85 -30.42
C ARG A 27 56.64 26.82 -30.61
N ILE A 28 55.76 27.27 -29.68
CA ILE A 28 55.49 27.09 -28.23
C ILE A 28 54.04 27.62 -27.89
N SER A 29 53.52 27.37 -26.67
CA SER A 29 52.57 28.19 -25.86
C SER A 29 51.21 27.57 -25.45
N ARG A 30 51.08 27.36 -24.12
CA ARG A 30 49.95 27.58 -23.16
C ARG A 30 48.47 27.58 -23.65
N SER A 31 47.49 27.07 -22.87
CA SER A 31 47.53 26.30 -21.60
C SER A 31 46.15 25.80 -21.10
N LYS A 32 46.15 24.67 -20.37
CA LYS A 32 45.17 24.21 -19.34
C LYS A 32 43.71 23.91 -19.76
N GLY A 33 43.43 22.61 -19.89
CA GLY A 33 42.18 21.95 -19.44
C GLY A 33 42.58 20.73 -18.59
N GLY A 34 41.82 20.38 -17.55
CA GLY A 34 42.25 19.42 -16.52
C GLY A 34 41.88 17.95 -16.80
N LEU A 35 42.69 17.01 -16.28
CA LEU A 35 42.32 15.60 -16.18
C LEU A 35 41.26 15.39 -15.08
N VAL A 36 40.31 14.49 -15.34
CA VAL A 36 39.68 13.66 -14.30
C VAL A 36 39.88 12.20 -14.74
N THR A 37 40.40 11.37 -13.85
CA THR A 37 40.94 10.05 -14.20
C THR A 37 39.83 8.99 -14.25
N PHE A 38 39.53 8.46 -15.44
CA PHE A 38 38.79 7.19 -15.54
C PHE A 38 39.72 6.03 -15.15
N GLY A 39 39.30 5.24 -14.16
CA GLY A 39 40.03 4.08 -13.66
C GLY A 39 39.09 3.02 -13.10
N VAL A 40 38.41 2.30 -14.00
CA VAL A 40 37.38 1.30 -13.66
C VAL A 40 37.52 0.07 -14.57
N VAL A 41 37.65 -1.10 -13.96
CA VAL A 41 37.45 -2.46 -14.52
C VAL A 41 38.18 -2.78 -15.84
N ILE A 42 39.42 -3.26 -15.70
CA ILE A 42 39.93 -4.41 -16.49
C ILE A 42 40.42 -5.43 -15.47
N GLY A 43 39.76 -6.59 -15.38
CA GLY A 43 40.08 -7.57 -14.32
C GLY A 43 39.36 -8.92 -14.36
N LEU A 44 38.63 -9.27 -15.44
CA LEU A 44 37.90 -10.55 -15.51
C LEU A 44 37.68 -11.12 -16.93
N LEU A 45 38.34 -10.57 -17.97
CA LEU A 45 38.08 -10.92 -19.38
C LEU A 45 39.22 -11.68 -20.09
N ALA A 46 40.18 -12.25 -19.35
CA ALA A 46 41.42 -12.79 -19.92
C ALA A 46 41.79 -14.24 -19.50
N ALA A 47 40.92 -14.97 -18.79
CA ALA A 47 41.29 -16.23 -18.13
C ALA A 47 40.37 -17.45 -18.35
N LEU A 48 39.29 -17.33 -19.12
CA LEU A 48 38.30 -18.42 -19.33
C LEU A 48 38.07 -18.81 -20.81
N GLY A 49 38.85 -18.26 -21.74
CA GLY A 49 38.62 -18.47 -23.18
C GLY A 49 39.12 -19.82 -23.75
N ILE A 50 40.17 -20.42 -23.17
CA ILE A 50 40.82 -21.61 -23.72
C ILE A 50 41.44 -22.43 -22.57
N THR A 51 40.92 -23.65 -22.30
CA THR A 51 41.69 -24.84 -21.79
C THR A 51 40.84 -26.11 -21.48
N LEU A 52 39.50 -26.10 -21.58
CA LEU A 52 38.67 -27.16 -20.96
C LEU A 52 37.63 -27.89 -21.85
N PHE A 53 37.92 -28.09 -23.14
CA PHE A 53 37.21 -29.08 -23.96
C PHE A 53 38.20 -29.99 -24.71
N GLY A 54 38.31 -31.24 -24.26
CA GLY A 54 38.88 -32.32 -25.06
C GLY A 54 37.87 -32.77 -26.12
N LEU A 55 38.34 -33.01 -27.34
CA LEU A 55 37.48 -33.41 -28.46
C LEU A 55 36.97 -34.85 -28.29
N GLY A 56 35.72 -35.01 -27.86
CA GLY A 56 35.04 -36.31 -27.80
C GLY A 56 33.59 -36.21 -27.33
N THR A 57 32.66 -36.71 -28.15
CA THR A 57 31.22 -36.91 -27.84
C THR A 57 30.47 -35.74 -27.18
N VAL A 58 30.01 -34.78 -27.99
CA VAL A 58 29.18 -33.65 -27.51
C VAL A 58 27.69 -34.07 -27.32
N ASP A 59 27.23 -35.08 -28.07
CA ASP A 59 25.81 -35.42 -28.24
C ASP A 59 25.11 -36.11 -27.05
N HIS A 60 25.82 -36.35 -25.93
CA HIS A 60 25.24 -36.92 -24.71
C HIS A 60 25.31 -36.01 -23.47
N ALA A 61 26.01 -34.87 -23.54
CA ALA A 61 26.21 -33.99 -22.37
C ALA A 61 25.05 -33.01 -22.11
N LEU A 62 24.16 -32.80 -23.09
CA LEU A 62 23.07 -31.80 -23.04
C LEU A 62 21.67 -32.40 -22.76
N ALA A 63 21.54 -33.72 -22.63
CA ALA A 63 20.26 -34.42 -22.47
C ALA A 63 19.73 -34.49 -21.02
N THR A 64 20.38 -33.84 -20.05
CA THR A 64 20.12 -33.99 -18.60
C THR A 64 19.75 -32.68 -17.87
N SER A 65 19.36 -31.63 -18.61
CA SER A 65 18.93 -30.32 -18.06
C SER A 65 17.88 -30.44 -16.96
N ASN A 66 16.92 -31.34 -17.14
CA ASN A 66 15.73 -31.44 -16.30
C ASN A 66 16.00 -32.10 -14.93
N ALA A 67 17.16 -32.75 -14.75
CA ALA A 67 17.58 -33.46 -13.54
C ALA A 67 18.77 -32.77 -12.84
N SER A 68 18.88 -31.44 -12.95
CA SER A 68 19.92 -30.64 -12.30
C SER A 68 19.32 -29.44 -11.56
N ALA A 69 19.92 -29.07 -10.43
CA ALA A 69 19.59 -27.83 -9.72
C ALA A 69 20.85 -27.04 -9.34
N TRP A 70 20.74 -25.72 -9.36
CA TRP A 70 21.75 -24.81 -8.85
C TRP A 70 21.48 -24.50 -7.38
N LEU A 71 22.43 -24.84 -6.51
CA LEU A 71 22.35 -24.65 -5.06
C LEU A 71 23.41 -23.65 -4.59
N PHE A 72 23.04 -22.73 -3.70
CA PHE A 72 23.96 -21.71 -3.19
C PHE A 72 24.70 -22.15 -1.91
N SER A 73 25.88 -21.56 -1.70
CA SER A 73 26.68 -21.60 -0.49
C SER A 73 26.98 -20.19 -0.01
N SER A 74 26.35 -19.79 1.10
CA SER A 74 26.64 -18.52 1.76
C SER A 74 28.07 -18.49 2.30
N THR A 75 28.53 -19.59 2.91
CA THR A 75 29.86 -19.65 3.57
C THR A 75 31.04 -19.63 2.59
N LYS A 76 30.83 -19.91 1.30
CA LYS A 76 31.82 -19.75 0.23
C LYS A 76 31.58 -18.54 -0.68
N GLY A 77 30.33 -18.08 -0.80
CA GLY A 77 29.90 -17.15 -1.85
C GLY A 77 29.91 -17.83 -3.22
N GLU A 78 29.44 -19.07 -3.31
CA GLU A 78 29.54 -19.92 -4.51
C GLU A 78 28.18 -20.56 -4.83
N VAL A 79 27.86 -20.67 -6.13
CA VAL A 79 26.72 -21.45 -6.63
C VAL A 79 27.22 -22.70 -7.35
N ALA A 80 26.65 -23.85 -6.99
CA ALA A 80 27.08 -25.16 -7.48
C ALA A 80 25.93 -25.86 -8.22
N ARG A 81 26.21 -26.41 -9.42
CA ARG A 81 25.27 -27.28 -10.13
C ARG A 81 25.37 -28.68 -9.55
N VAL A 82 24.28 -29.13 -8.93
CA VAL A 82 24.14 -30.50 -8.41
C VAL A 82 23.33 -31.34 -9.38
N ASN A 83 23.89 -32.50 -9.72
CA ASN A 83 23.31 -33.50 -10.58
C ASN A 83 22.37 -34.41 -9.78
N GLY A 84 21.08 -34.43 -10.12
CA GLY A 84 20.07 -35.19 -9.39
C GLY A 84 20.26 -36.71 -9.48
N GLU A 85 20.82 -37.19 -10.58
CA GLU A 85 21.01 -38.63 -10.77
C GLU A 85 22.24 -39.18 -10.08
N THR A 86 23.37 -38.46 -10.09
CA THR A 86 24.59 -38.91 -9.42
C THR A 86 24.74 -38.42 -7.97
N GLY A 87 24.01 -37.37 -7.57
CA GLY A 87 24.19 -36.70 -6.28
C GLY A 87 25.50 -35.91 -6.15
N LYS A 88 26.15 -35.57 -7.28
CA LYS A 88 27.46 -34.90 -7.31
C LYS A 88 27.36 -33.45 -7.81
N VAL A 89 28.40 -32.67 -7.52
CA VAL A 89 28.60 -31.34 -8.11
C VAL A 89 29.26 -31.49 -9.48
N ASP A 90 28.57 -31.04 -10.53
CA ASP A 90 29.11 -31.04 -11.90
C ASP A 90 30.06 -29.85 -12.11
N THR A 91 29.71 -28.68 -11.56
CA THR A 91 30.47 -27.43 -11.68
C THR A 91 30.09 -26.42 -10.59
N ARG A 92 30.96 -25.43 -10.31
CA ARG A 92 30.76 -24.38 -9.31
C ARG A 92 31.31 -23.02 -9.79
N PHE A 93 30.61 -21.95 -9.45
CA PHE A 93 30.96 -20.57 -9.83
C PHE A 93 30.97 -19.68 -8.59
N LYS A 94 32.01 -18.83 -8.46
CA LYS A 94 32.09 -17.85 -7.37
C LYS A 94 31.26 -16.61 -7.71
N VAL A 95 30.30 -16.30 -6.84
CA VAL A 95 29.48 -15.09 -6.91
C VAL A 95 30.25 -13.98 -6.18
N VAL A 96 30.66 -12.96 -6.93
CA VAL A 96 31.50 -11.86 -6.42
C VAL A 96 30.77 -11.13 -5.28
N ASP A 97 31.50 -10.93 -4.17
CA ASP A 97 31.07 -10.28 -2.92
C ASP A 97 29.88 -10.91 -2.17
N ALA A 98 29.40 -12.09 -2.57
CA ALA A 98 28.26 -12.77 -1.94
C ALA A 98 28.59 -13.64 -0.70
N GLN A 99 29.83 -13.65 -0.22
CA GLN A 99 30.22 -14.52 0.90
C GLN A 99 29.65 -14.01 2.22
N GLY A 100 28.79 -14.82 2.85
CA GLY A 100 28.01 -14.46 4.04
C GLY A 100 26.70 -13.73 3.76
N HIS A 101 26.36 -13.46 2.49
CA HIS A 101 25.07 -12.87 2.11
C HIS A 101 24.01 -13.95 1.92
N VAL A 102 22.73 -13.54 1.96
CA VAL A 102 21.59 -14.38 1.57
C VAL A 102 21.27 -14.10 0.10
N ILE A 103 21.28 -15.13 -0.74
CA ILE A 103 21.03 -15.02 -2.18
C ILE A 103 19.76 -15.80 -2.53
N GLN A 104 18.74 -15.13 -3.08
CA GLN A 104 17.62 -15.80 -3.72
C GLN A 104 18.09 -16.37 -5.06
N VAL A 105 17.88 -17.67 -5.26
CA VAL A 105 18.23 -18.41 -6.48
C VAL A 105 16.95 -18.71 -7.27
N SER A 106 16.72 -18.02 -8.38
CA SER A 106 15.60 -18.26 -9.29
C SER A 106 16.11 -18.93 -10.57
N GLN A 107 15.63 -20.13 -10.90
CA GLN A 107 16.20 -20.96 -11.97
C GLN A 107 15.15 -21.54 -12.94
N SER A 108 15.36 -21.33 -14.23
CA SER A 108 14.68 -22.02 -15.33
C SER A 108 15.64 -22.99 -16.03
N ASP A 109 15.19 -23.65 -17.09
CA ASP A 109 16.03 -24.62 -17.82
C ASP A 109 17.12 -23.96 -18.68
N ARG A 110 17.06 -22.62 -18.83
CA ARG A 110 18.03 -21.82 -19.58
C ARG A 110 18.66 -20.67 -18.78
N TYR A 111 17.96 -20.09 -17.80
CA TYR A 111 18.43 -18.90 -17.10
C TYR A 111 18.54 -19.15 -15.59
N LEU A 112 19.62 -18.64 -14.98
CA LEU A 112 19.80 -18.59 -13.54
C LEU A 112 19.92 -17.13 -13.11
N LEU A 113 18.94 -16.65 -12.34
CA LEU A 113 18.96 -15.33 -11.73
C LEU A 113 19.33 -15.45 -10.24
N LEU A 114 20.30 -14.65 -9.83
CA LEU A 114 20.79 -14.58 -8.46
C LEU A 114 20.52 -13.17 -7.92
N ARG A 115 19.63 -13.03 -6.94
CA ARG A 115 19.40 -11.77 -6.21
C ARG A 115 20.05 -11.81 -4.84
N ASP A 116 20.96 -10.89 -4.59
CA ASP A 116 21.51 -10.61 -3.28
C ASP A 116 20.49 -9.81 -2.45
N LEU A 117 20.00 -10.40 -1.35
CA LEU A 117 19.05 -9.75 -0.45
C LEU A 117 19.71 -8.67 0.42
N THR A 118 21.01 -8.78 0.67
CA THR A 118 21.80 -7.85 1.48
C THR A 118 22.14 -6.58 0.69
N THR A 119 22.49 -6.71 -0.59
CA THR A 119 22.86 -5.55 -1.44
C THR A 119 21.78 -5.13 -2.45
N GLY A 120 20.78 -5.96 -2.72
CA GLY A 120 19.75 -5.72 -3.74
C GLY A 120 20.24 -5.97 -5.19
N LYS A 121 21.48 -6.39 -5.39
CA LYS A 121 22.06 -6.68 -6.71
C LYS A 121 21.43 -7.94 -7.32
N VAL A 122 21.04 -7.88 -8.58
CA VAL A 122 20.58 -9.02 -9.38
C VAL A 122 21.61 -9.33 -10.46
N SER A 123 21.97 -10.60 -10.62
CA SER A 123 22.88 -11.08 -11.68
C SER A 123 22.22 -12.20 -12.48
N SER A 124 22.40 -12.20 -13.80
CA SER A 124 21.92 -13.25 -14.69
C SER A 124 23.07 -14.10 -15.23
N LEU A 125 22.86 -15.41 -15.29
CA LEU A 125 23.73 -16.41 -15.90
C LEU A 125 22.93 -17.21 -16.93
N ASP A 126 23.31 -17.12 -18.21
CA ASP A 126 22.80 -18.00 -19.26
C ASP A 126 23.45 -19.39 -19.14
N LEU A 127 22.63 -20.42 -18.96
CA LEU A 127 23.07 -21.79 -18.73
C LEU A 127 23.56 -22.48 -20.00
N ALA A 128 23.26 -21.94 -21.19
CA ALA A 128 23.79 -22.44 -22.46
C ALA A 128 25.26 -22.02 -22.69
N THR A 129 25.66 -20.85 -22.19
CA THR A 129 27.04 -20.32 -22.32
C THR A 129 27.86 -20.42 -21.04
N LEU A 130 27.21 -20.59 -19.88
CA LEU A 130 27.80 -20.52 -18.54
C LEU A 130 28.55 -19.19 -18.27
N GLN A 131 28.05 -18.09 -18.86
CA GLN A 131 28.59 -16.73 -18.67
C GLN A 131 27.56 -15.79 -18.06
N ILE A 132 28.02 -14.92 -17.15
CA ILE A 132 27.20 -13.85 -16.56
C ILE A 132 26.79 -12.91 -17.69
N SER A 133 25.49 -12.87 -17.99
CA SER A 133 24.95 -12.16 -19.15
C SER A 133 24.66 -10.68 -18.85
N ALA A 134 24.18 -10.39 -17.64
CA ALA A 134 23.92 -9.02 -17.18
C ALA A 134 23.90 -8.92 -15.64
N THR A 135 23.94 -7.68 -15.14
CA THR A 135 23.64 -7.35 -13.74
C THR A 135 22.79 -6.09 -13.66
N THR A 136 21.80 -6.07 -12.76
CA THR A 136 20.99 -4.88 -12.46
C THR A 136 20.87 -4.68 -10.94
N GLN A 137 20.30 -3.55 -10.52
CA GLN A 137 20.18 -3.16 -9.10
C GLN A 137 18.72 -3.01 -8.70
N THR A 138 18.34 -3.59 -7.56
CA THR A 138 16.99 -3.49 -6.95
C THR A 138 17.08 -2.90 -5.55
N THR A 139 15.93 -2.58 -4.93
CA THR A 139 15.84 -2.28 -3.50
C THR A 139 16.41 -3.46 -2.70
N ALA A 140 17.29 -3.20 -1.72
CA ALA A 140 17.80 -4.25 -0.82
C ALA A 140 16.73 -4.69 0.20
N GLY A 141 16.89 -5.88 0.78
CA GLY A 141 15.98 -6.46 1.78
C GLY A 141 14.97 -7.47 1.22
N LEU A 142 14.05 -7.89 2.09
CA LEU A 142 13.09 -8.98 1.86
C LEU A 142 11.84 -8.56 1.07
N GLY A 143 11.48 -7.27 1.09
CA GLY A 143 10.27 -6.75 0.42
C GLY A 143 10.34 -6.67 -1.11
N VAL A 144 11.33 -7.31 -1.73
CA VAL A 144 11.45 -7.44 -3.18
C VAL A 144 11.85 -8.88 -3.52
N THR A 145 11.10 -9.53 -4.41
CA THR A 145 11.36 -10.91 -4.85
C THR A 145 11.60 -10.97 -6.36
N LEU A 146 12.36 -11.98 -6.79
CA LEU A 146 12.40 -12.41 -8.19
C LEU A 146 11.43 -13.57 -8.43
N ALA A 147 10.75 -13.52 -9.58
CA ALA A 147 10.04 -14.65 -10.18
C ALA A 147 10.66 -14.98 -11.54
N LEU A 148 10.76 -16.27 -11.88
CA LEU A 148 11.29 -16.74 -13.17
C LEU A 148 10.54 -17.99 -13.63
N SER A 149 10.07 -18.01 -14.88
CA SER A 149 9.51 -19.21 -15.53
C SER A 149 9.74 -19.15 -17.04
N GLY A 150 10.33 -20.20 -17.61
CA GLY A 150 10.75 -20.22 -19.01
C GLY A 150 11.67 -19.04 -19.34
N GLU A 151 11.19 -18.13 -20.18
CA GLU A 151 11.87 -16.87 -20.57
C GLU A 151 11.26 -15.61 -19.90
N ALA A 152 10.26 -15.75 -19.03
CA ALA A 152 9.65 -14.64 -18.32
C ALA A 152 10.29 -14.45 -16.93
N ALA A 153 10.93 -13.30 -16.71
CA ALA A 153 11.45 -12.88 -15.40
C ALA A 153 10.68 -11.65 -14.89
N PHE A 154 10.43 -11.58 -13.57
CA PHE A 154 9.82 -10.41 -12.93
C PHE A 154 10.57 -10.03 -11.64
N ILE A 155 10.63 -8.73 -11.38
CA ILE A 155 10.83 -8.17 -10.05
C ILE A 155 9.46 -7.81 -9.49
N ILE A 156 9.13 -8.32 -8.30
CA ILE A 156 7.97 -7.90 -7.50
C ILE A 156 8.51 -7.07 -6.34
N ASP A 157 8.35 -5.74 -6.40
CA ASP A 157 8.57 -4.87 -5.23
C ASP A 157 7.25 -4.81 -4.44
N ALA A 158 7.15 -5.71 -3.46
CA ALA A 158 5.98 -5.88 -2.60
C ALA A 158 5.70 -4.61 -1.78
N VAL A 159 6.75 -3.87 -1.42
CA VAL A 159 6.66 -2.61 -0.66
C VAL A 159 5.96 -1.52 -1.45
N GLN A 160 6.34 -1.33 -2.71
CA GLN A 160 5.83 -0.27 -3.57
C GLN A 160 4.59 -0.68 -4.37
N GLY A 161 4.21 -1.97 -4.34
CA GLY A 161 3.19 -2.53 -5.22
C GLY A 161 3.60 -2.50 -6.70
N VAL A 162 4.91 -2.56 -7.00
CA VAL A 162 5.45 -2.38 -8.36
C VAL A 162 5.95 -3.72 -8.90
N VAL A 163 5.31 -4.20 -9.96
CA VAL A 163 5.61 -5.48 -10.60
C VAL A 163 6.17 -5.22 -12.00
N ARG A 164 7.43 -5.55 -12.23
CA ARG A 164 8.18 -5.20 -13.44
C ARG A 164 8.73 -6.45 -14.11
N GLN A 165 8.30 -6.71 -15.36
CA GLN A 165 8.91 -7.75 -16.18
C GLN A 165 10.32 -7.31 -16.62
N LEU A 166 11.25 -8.28 -16.65
CA LEU A 166 12.58 -8.14 -17.22
C LEU A 166 12.81 -9.12 -18.36
N ASP A 167 13.70 -8.75 -19.27
CA ASP A 167 14.43 -9.68 -20.12
C ASP A 167 15.39 -10.51 -19.22
N PRO A 168 15.33 -11.85 -19.23
CA PRO A 168 16.15 -12.67 -18.33
C PRO A 168 17.64 -12.66 -18.69
N ILE A 169 18.02 -12.34 -19.93
CA ILE A 169 19.42 -12.27 -20.38
C ILE A 169 19.98 -10.88 -20.07
N ALA A 170 19.30 -9.83 -20.51
CA ALA A 170 19.77 -8.45 -20.46
C ALA A 170 19.46 -7.73 -19.13
N LEU A 171 18.52 -8.25 -18.33
CA LEU A 171 17.97 -7.62 -17.12
C LEU A 171 17.41 -6.21 -17.34
N THR A 172 17.04 -5.90 -18.58
CA THR A 172 16.34 -4.67 -18.99
C THR A 172 14.83 -4.82 -18.83
N PRO A 173 14.08 -3.75 -18.48
CA PRO A 173 12.62 -3.81 -18.38
C PRO A 173 11.95 -4.18 -19.71
N VAL A 174 10.92 -5.03 -19.65
CA VAL A 174 10.04 -5.35 -20.79
C VAL A 174 8.68 -4.69 -20.52
N GLY A 175 8.35 -3.69 -21.34
CA GLY A 175 7.13 -2.90 -21.19
C GLY A 175 7.11 -1.99 -19.94
N GLU A 176 5.94 -1.41 -19.69
CA GLU A 176 5.67 -0.62 -18.48
C GLU A 176 5.41 -1.54 -17.26
N PRO A 177 5.80 -1.13 -16.04
CA PRO A 177 5.56 -1.92 -14.84
C PRO A 177 4.09 -1.83 -14.40
N LEU A 178 3.53 -2.97 -14.01
CA LEU A 178 2.23 -3.04 -13.36
C LEU A 178 2.30 -2.43 -11.96
N ARG A 179 1.18 -1.85 -11.51
CA ARG A 179 1.07 -1.15 -10.23
C ARG A 179 -0.17 -1.60 -9.48
N PHE A 180 0.04 -1.91 -8.20
CA PHE A 180 -0.94 -2.38 -7.24
C PHE A 180 -0.79 -1.55 -5.95
N PRO A 181 -1.72 -1.68 -4.97
CA PRO A 181 -1.48 -1.20 -3.62
C PRO A 181 -0.18 -1.75 -3.00
N PRO A 182 0.48 -1.00 -2.10
CA PRO A 182 1.54 -1.52 -1.23
C PRO A 182 1.13 -2.79 -0.47
N GLY A 183 2.03 -3.77 -0.36
CA GLY A 183 1.80 -5.00 0.40
C GLY A 183 1.39 -6.22 -0.44
N VAL A 184 1.63 -6.24 -1.76
CA VAL A 184 1.35 -7.43 -2.59
C VAL A 184 2.20 -8.63 -2.17
N LEU A 185 1.60 -9.83 -2.19
CA LEU A 185 2.24 -11.08 -1.74
C LEU A 185 2.37 -12.10 -2.88
N GLY A 186 3.34 -12.99 -2.76
CA GLY A 186 3.63 -14.01 -3.78
C GLY A 186 4.57 -13.52 -4.88
N GLY A 187 4.15 -13.68 -6.14
CA GLY A 187 5.04 -13.58 -7.30
C GLY A 187 5.50 -14.96 -7.77
N LEU A 188 4.57 -15.89 -7.92
CA LEU A 188 4.82 -17.30 -8.26
C LEU A 188 4.12 -17.67 -9.56
N PHE A 189 4.81 -18.43 -10.41
CA PHE A 189 4.25 -18.92 -11.68
C PHE A 189 3.49 -20.22 -11.50
N ASP A 190 2.31 -20.34 -12.11
CA ASP A 190 1.65 -21.62 -12.31
C ASP A 190 2.34 -22.46 -13.41
N GLY A 191 1.88 -23.70 -13.61
CA GLY A 191 2.38 -24.59 -14.67
C GLY A 191 2.03 -24.15 -16.10
N ALA A 192 1.12 -23.19 -16.28
CA ALA A 192 0.75 -22.61 -17.57
C ALA A 192 1.55 -21.33 -17.92
N GLY A 193 2.40 -20.83 -17.02
CA GLY A 193 3.20 -19.63 -17.22
C GLY A 193 2.49 -18.32 -16.84
N THR A 194 1.38 -18.38 -16.11
CA THR A 194 0.73 -17.19 -15.52
C THR A 194 1.42 -16.87 -14.19
N LEU A 195 1.80 -15.61 -13.98
CA LEU A 195 2.33 -15.12 -12.70
C LEU A 195 1.15 -14.76 -11.77
N TRP A 196 1.11 -15.34 -10.57
CA TRP A 196 0.06 -15.11 -9.58
C TRP A 196 0.60 -14.38 -8.34
N MET A 197 -0.20 -13.42 -7.86
CA MET A 197 0.10 -12.54 -6.71
C MET A 197 -1.20 -12.20 -5.97
N ALA A 198 -1.16 -12.03 -4.65
CA ALA A 198 -2.28 -11.48 -3.89
C ALA A 198 -2.13 -9.98 -3.64
N VAL A 199 -3.26 -9.29 -3.48
CA VAL A 199 -3.37 -7.90 -3.02
C VAL A 199 -4.19 -7.91 -1.72
N PRO A 200 -3.56 -8.12 -0.55
CA PRO A 200 -4.27 -8.31 0.72
C PRO A 200 -5.20 -7.14 1.06
N SER A 201 -4.78 -5.90 0.80
CA SER A 201 -5.58 -4.68 1.03
C SER A 201 -6.85 -4.57 0.16
N GLU A 202 -7.07 -5.51 -0.77
CA GLU A 202 -8.29 -5.63 -1.58
C GLU A 202 -8.98 -6.99 -1.40
N GLY A 203 -8.37 -7.94 -0.68
CA GLY A 203 -8.85 -9.32 -0.57
C GLY A 203 -8.76 -10.13 -1.88
N THR A 204 -7.95 -9.69 -2.85
CA THR A 204 -7.91 -10.27 -4.21
C THR A 204 -6.65 -11.07 -4.52
N VAL A 205 -6.75 -11.95 -5.52
CA VAL A 205 -5.62 -12.57 -6.22
C VAL A 205 -5.66 -12.20 -7.70
N VAL A 206 -4.49 -11.91 -8.25
CA VAL A 206 -4.28 -11.39 -9.61
C VAL A 206 -3.40 -12.34 -10.41
N GLY A 207 -3.85 -12.69 -11.62
CA GLY A 207 -3.11 -13.45 -12.61
C GLY A 207 -2.61 -12.55 -13.73
N VAL A 208 -1.30 -12.55 -13.95
CA VAL A 208 -0.59 -11.74 -14.96
C VAL A 208 0.00 -12.64 -16.04
N ARG A 209 -0.28 -12.33 -17.31
CA ARG A 209 0.36 -12.96 -18.47
C ARG A 209 1.61 -12.17 -18.85
N PRO A 210 2.80 -12.80 -18.97
CA PRO A 210 4.01 -12.12 -19.44
C PRO A 210 3.88 -11.63 -20.88
N ALA A 211 4.54 -10.50 -21.18
CA ALA A 211 4.89 -10.13 -22.54
C ALA A 211 5.98 -11.07 -23.10
N PRO A 212 6.16 -11.15 -24.43
CA PRO A 212 7.32 -11.83 -25.03
C PRO A 212 8.63 -11.21 -24.53
N ALA A 213 9.59 -12.04 -24.11
CA ALA A 213 10.84 -11.58 -23.50
C ALA A 213 11.70 -10.71 -24.44
N HIS A 214 11.69 -11.03 -25.73
CA HIS A 214 12.44 -10.32 -26.77
C HIS A 214 11.46 -9.74 -27.82
N PRO A 215 10.78 -8.62 -27.55
CA PRO A 215 9.83 -8.02 -28.48
C PRO A 215 10.54 -7.49 -29.74
N SER A 216 9.89 -7.62 -30.90
CA SER A 216 10.45 -7.10 -32.16
C SER A 216 10.59 -5.57 -32.14
N PRO A 217 11.69 -4.99 -32.64
CA PRO A 217 11.93 -3.55 -32.59
C PRO A 217 10.75 -2.72 -33.12
N GLY A 218 10.25 -1.80 -32.28
CA GLY A 218 9.10 -0.95 -32.57
C GLY A 218 7.73 -1.50 -32.13
N THR A 219 7.65 -2.73 -31.63
CA THR A 219 6.41 -3.30 -31.06
C THR A 219 6.44 -3.22 -29.54
N ALA A 220 5.73 -2.26 -28.95
CA ALA A 220 5.55 -2.19 -27.50
C ALA A 220 4.54 -3.26 -27.05
N VAL A 221 4.96 -4.16 -26.17
CA VAL A 221 4.10 -5.17 -25.53
C VAL A 221 4.35 -5.13 -24.02
N ASN A 222 3.28 -5.00 -23.24
CA ASN A 222 3.32 -4.97 -21.78
C ASN A 222 2.86 -6.32 -21.21
N PRO A 223 3.31 -6.71 -19.99
CA PRO A 223 2.63 -7.76 -19.23
C PRO A 223 1.17 -7.34 -18.97
N ASP A 224 0.25 -8.30 -19.02
CA ASP A 224 -1.20 -8.05 -19.03
C ASP A 224 -1.90 -8.70 -17.82
N VAL A 225 -2.85 -8.00 -17.22
CA VAL A 225 -3.66 -8.50 -16.09
C VAL A 225 -4.84 -9.28 -16.64
N VAL A 226 -4.65 -10.58 -16.84
CA VAL A 226 -5.63 -11.45 -17.47
C VAL A 226 -6.78 -11.87 -16.55
N ARG A 227 -6.61 -11.74 -15.22
CA ARG A 227 -7.65 -12.07 -14.24
C ARG A 227 -7.40 -11.44 -12.87
N THR A 228 -8.47 -10.99 -12.21
CA THR A 228 -8.50 -10.66 -10.78
C THR A 228 -9.69 -11.40 -10.16
N VAL A 229 -9.51 -12.01 -8.97
CA VAL A 229 -10.56 -12.75 -8.26
C VAL A 229 -10.57 -12.34 -6.79
N PRO A 230 -11.70 -11.98 -6.18
CA PRO A 230 -11.81 -11.84 -4.72
C PRO A 230 -11.74 -13.23 -4.07
N VAL A 231 -10.89 -13.37 -3.06
CA VAL A 231 -10.60 -14.65 -2.38
C VAL A 231 -10.68 -14.58 -0.85
N ALA A 232 -10.72 -13.36 -0.30
CA ALA A 232 -10.86 -13.03 1.11
C ALA A 232 -11.52 -11.64 1.26
N ASP A 233 -11.77 -11.21 2.50
CA ASP A 233 -12.05 -9.78 2.79
C ASP A 233 -10.72 -8.97 2.82
N PRO A 234 -10.77 -7.63 2.68
CA PRO A 234 -9.58 -6.78 2.74
C PRO A 234 -8.80 -6.85 4.06
N ASP A 235 -7.48 -6.69 3.97
CA ASP A 235 -6.49 -6.75 5.06
C ASP A 235 -6.41 -8.10 5.80
N HIS A 236 -6.99 -9.18 5.25
CA HIS A 236 -6.78 -10.56 5.73
C HIS A 236 -5.35 -11.07 5.45
N ASP A 237 -4.89 -12.01 6.28
CA ASP A 237 -3.58 -12.66 6.16
C ASP A 237 -3.58 -13.77 5.09
N LEU A 238 -2.86 -13.55 3.98
CA LEU A 238 -2.93 -14.39 2.78
C LEU A 238 -1.59 -15.07 2.43
N SER A 239 -1.62 -16.39 2.24
CA SER A 239 -0.52 -17.19 1.67
C SER A 239 -0.90 -17.75 0.29
N LEU A 240 0.06 -18.10 -0.57
CA LEU A 240 -0.20 -18.55 -1.95
C LEU A 240 0.65 -19.78 -2.34
N SER A 241 0.11 -20.63 -3.23
CA SER A 241 0.81 -21.75 -3.85
C SER A 241 0.47 -21.87 -5.33
N GLY A 242 1.47 -21.97 -6.21
CA GLY A 242 1.28 -22.14 -7.65
C GLY A 242 0.86 -23.56 -7.98
N LEU A 243 -0.23 -23.72 -8.75
CA LEU A 243 -0.75 -25.03 -9.15
C LEU A 243 -0.26 -25.41 -10.56
N GLY A 244 -0.59 -26.62 -11.00
CA GLY A 244 -0.38 -27.05 -12.39
C GLY A 244 -1.07 -26.12 -13.42
N ALA A 245 -2.22 -25.55 -13.05
CA ALA A 245 -2.83 -24.39 -13.70
C ALA A 245 -3.59 -23.58 -12.64
N GLY A 246 -3.37 -22.27 -12.58
CA GLY A 246 -3.95 -21.43 -11.53
C GLY A 246 -3.18 -21.46 -10.20
N VAL A 247 -3.86 -21.04 -9.13
CA VAL A 247 -3.25 -20.74 -7.82
C VAL A 247 -4.14 -21.22 -6.68
N ALA A 248 -3.55 -21.66 -5.57
CA ALA A 248 -4.21 -21.79 -4.28
C ALA A 248 -3.86 -20.60 -3.40
N VAL A 249 -4.87 -20.00 -2.76
CA VAL A 249 -4.72 -18.92 -1.78
C VAL A 249 -5.28 -19.39 -0.46
N LEU A 250 -4.49 -19.31 0.60
CA LEU A 250 -4.93 -19.56 1.95
C LEU A 250 -5.20 -18.22 2.65
N ASP A 251 -6.42 -18.05 3.15
CA ASP A 251 -6.78 -17.01 4.11
C ASP A 251 -6.66 -17.61 5.52
N SER A 252 -5.60 -17.22 6.24
CA SER A 252 -5.36 -17.65 7.63
C SER A 252 -6.33 -16.99 8.63
N THR A 253 -7.01 -15.91 8.25
CA THR A 253 -7.93 -15.14 9.10
C THR A 253 -9.35 -15.74 9.08
N ALA A 254 -9.89 -16.04 7.90
CA ALA A 254 -11.16 -16.78 7.74
C ALA A 254 -11.00 -18.31 7.90
N GLN A 255 -9.75 -18.78 7.85
CA GLN A 255 -9.35 -20.20 7.83
C GLN A 255 -9.88 -20.94 6.58
N THR A 256 -9.71 -20.35 5.40
CA THR A 256 -10.22 -20.90 4.14
C THR A 256 -9.12 -21.04 3.09
N LEU A 257 -9.10 -22.17 2.39
CA LEU A 257 -8.26 -22.40 1.22
C LEU A 257 -9.11 -22.25 -0.05
N THR A 258 -8.78 -21.25 -0.84
CA THR A 258 -9.45 -20.89 -2.10
C THR A 258 -8.55 -21.26 -3.27
N THR A 259 -8.94 -22.24 -4.08
CA THR A 259 -8.25 -22.56 -5.34
C THR A 259 -8.92 -21.85 -6.50
N VAL A 260 -8.11 -21.20 -7.35
CA VAL A 260 -8.53 -20.42 -8.51
C VAL A 260 -7.90 -21.04 -9.74
N THR A 261 -8.69 -21.73 -10.55
CA THR A 261 -8.27 -22.36 -11.82
C THR A 261 -8.92 -21.64 -13.01
N ALA A 262 -8.53 -22.01 -14.23
CA ALA A 262 -9.02 -21.37 -15.46
C ALA A 262 -10.55 -21.26 -15.49
N ASP A 263 -11.26 -22.35 -15.20
CA ASP A 263 -12.71 -22.44 -15.36
C ASP A 263 -13.52 -22.24 -14.07
N GLN A 264 -12.90 -22.40 -12.89
CA GLN A 264 -13.60 -22.46 -11.61
C GLN A 264 -12.81 -21.82 -10.45
N THR A 265 -13.54 -21.46 -9.39
CA THR A 265 -12.99 -21.13 -8.07
C THR A 265 -13.65 -22.04 -7.03
N HIS A 266 -12.86 -22.74 -6.22
CA HIS A 266 -13.37 -23.62 -5.14
C HIS A 266 -12.83 -23.17 -3.79
N VAL A 267 -13.71 -23.01 -2.81
CA VAL A 267 -13.38 -22.59 -1.44
C VAL A 267 -13.66 -23.74 -0.47
N LEU A 268 -12.68 -24.09 0.35
CA LEU A 268 -12.82 -25.05 1.45
C LEU A 268 -12.44 -24.40 2.78
N LYS A 269 -13.18 -24.67 3.86
CA LYS A 269 -12.76 -24.30 5.20
C LYS A 269 -11.77 -25.33 5.75
N VAL A 270 -10.62 -24.86 6.25
CA VAL A 270 -9.55 -25.69 6.82
C VAL A 270 -9.46 -25.38 8.32
N PRO A 271 -9.60 -26.37 9.23
CA PRO A 271 -9.65 -26.12 10.67
C PRO A 271 -8.24 -25.91 11.27
N LEU A 272 -7.58 -24.81 10.89
CA LEU A 272 -6.22 -24.49 11.35
C LEU A 272 -6.16 -24.18 12.86
N SER A 273 -5.09 -24.61 13.52
CA SER A 273 -4.78 -24.22 14.91
C SER A 273 -4.26 -22.77 15.01
N GLY A 274 -3.55 -22.30 13.99
CA GLY A 274 -2.92 -20.98 13.93
C GLY A 274 -2.70 -20.48 12.49
N VAL A 275 -1.76 -19.56 12.29
CA VAL A 275 -1.42 -19.02 10.96
C VAL A 275 -0.79 -20.12 10.10
N GLY A 276 -1.37 -20.37 8.94
CA GLY A 276 -0.88 -21.37 7.98
C GLY A 276 -0.01 -20.76 6.89
N ALA A 277 1.01 -21.49 6.46
CA ALA A 277 1.85 -21.18 5.32
C ALA A 277 1.75 -22.26 4.23
N LEU A 278 1.71 -21.81 2.97
CA LEU A 278 1.75 -22.67 1.78
C LEU A 278 3.19 -22.75 1.22
N PRO A 279 3.56 -23.83 0.50
CA PRO A 279 4.78 -23.88 -0.31
C PRO A 279 4.61 -23.10 -1.62
N ASP A 280 5.69 -22.61 -2.22
CA ASP A 280 5.70 -21.86 -3.50
C ASP A 280 4.89 -22.53 -4.63
N ARG A 281 4.89 -23.88 -4.67
CA ARG A 281 4.09 -24.68 -5.60
C ARG A 281 3.50 -25.91 -4.94
N SER A 282 2.27 -26.23 -5.35
CA SER A 282 1.56 -27.45 -5.01
C SER A 282 1.21 -28.23 -6.28
N GLY A 283 1.40 -29.56 -6.25
CA GLY A 283 1.03 -30.43 -7.36
C GLY A 283 -0.48 -30.53 -7.55
N THR A 284 -0.91 -31.30 -8.56
CA THR A 284 -2.33 -31.60 -8.84
C THR A 284 -2.94 -32.63 -7.86
N GLY A 285 -2.51 -32.61 -6.60
CA GLY A 285 -2.89 -33.55 -5.55
C GLY A 285 -3.43 -32.81 -4.33
N ALA A 286 -3.09 -33.29 -3.12
CA ALA A 286 -3.41 -32.53 -1.91
C ALA A 286 -2.49 -31.31 -1.76
N ILE A 287 -3.05 -30.20 -1.28
CA ILE A 287 -2.34 -28.96 -0.98
C ILE A 287 -1.98 -28.99 0.51
N PRO A 288 -0.69 -28.89 0.88
CA PRO A 288 -0.27 -28.89 2.27
C PRO A 288 -0.29 -27.46 2.85
N VAL A 289 -0.94 -27.28 3.99
CA VAL A 289 -0.88 -26.06 4.80
C VAL A 289 -0.09 -26.35 6.07
N THR A 290 1.03 -25.65 6.28
CA THR A 290 1.89 -25.82 7.47
C THR A 290 1.63 -24.71 8.47
N VAL A 291 1.10 -25.03 9.65
CA VAL A 291 1.05 -24.09 10.78
C VAL A 291 2.40 -24.18 11.51
N VAL A 292 3.21 -23.15 11.31
CA VAL A 292 4.64 -23.15 11.65
C VAL A 292 4.89 -23.25 13.16
N ASP A 293 4.13 -22.48 13.96
CA ASP A 293 4.35 -22.37 15.41
C ASP A 293 3.83 -23.60 16.18
N ASP A 294 2.65 -24.12 15.83
CA ASP A 294 2.05 -25.31 16.46
C ASP A 294 2.64 -26.63 15.92
N ARG A 295 3.40 -26.58 14.83
CA ARG A 295 3.97 -27.72 14.10
C ARG A 295 2.95 -28.67 13.46
N HIS A 296 1.77 -28.18 13.09
CA HIS A 296 0.75 -28.97 12.38
C HIS A 296 0.87 -28.83 10.85
N VAL A 297 0.57 -29.91 10.12
CA VAL A 297 0.46 -29.92 8.65
C VAL A 297 -0.91 -30.47 8.26
N TYR A 298 -1.72 -29.63 7.64
CA TYR A 298 -3.04 -29.95 7.13
C TYR A 298 -2.94 -30.29 5.64
N LEU A 299 -3.21 -31.54 5.25
CA LEU A 299 -3.24 -31.96 3.85
C LEU A 299 -4.67 -31.85 3.31
N VAL A 300 -4.88 -30.89 2.40
CA VAL A 300 -6.19 -30.58 1.84
C VAL A 300 -6.37 -31.25 0.47
N SER A 301 -7.25 -32.24 0.37
CA SER A 301 -7.50 -33.02 -0.85
C SER A 301 -8.98 -33.04 -1.20
N GLY A 302 -9.37 -32.26 -2.22
CA GLY A 302 -10.77 -32.06 -2.58
C GLY A 302 -11.55 -31.43 -1.42
N THR A 303 -12.48 -32.19 -0.82
CA THR A 303 -13.24 -31.78 0.38
C THR A 303 -12.72 -32.40 1.68
N HIS A 304 -11.64 -33.20 1.63
CA HIS A 304 -11.04 -33.82 2.80
C HIS A 304 -9.86 -33.01 3.32
N VAL A 305 -9.72 -32.94 4.64
CA VAL A 305 -8.54 -32.40 5.32
C VAL A 305 -8.04 -33.46 6.30
N ALA A 306 -6.81 -33.92 6.12
CA ALA A 306 -6.08 -34.69 7.12
C ALA A 306 -5.18 -33.74 7.92
N ASP A 307 -5.09 -33.94 9.24
CA ASP A 307 -4.26 -33.13 10.14
C ASP A 307 -3.18 -34.01 10.80
N PHE A 308 -1.96 -33.48 10.90
CA PHE A 308 -0.81 -34.21 11.44
C PHE A 308 0.20 -33.31 12.16
N THR A 309 0.56 -33.66 13.40
CA THR A 309 1.60 -32.98 14.19
C THR A 309 2.99 -33.49 13.85
N VAL A 310 3.88 -32.61 13.37
CA VAL A 310 5.25 -32.97 12.96
C VAL A 310 6.19 -33.08 14.17
N PRO A 311 6.80 -34.25 14.45
CA PRO A 311 7.66 -34.44 15.63
C PRO A 311 8.85 -33.48 15.65
N GLY A 312 9.24 -32.98 16.83
CA GLY A 312 10.41 -32.10 17.01
C GLY A 312 10.10 -30.85 17.82
N THR A 313 11.03 -29.88 17.84
CA THR A 313 10.97 -28.65 18.67
C THR A 313 11.52 -27.40 17.98
N GLY A 314 11.84 -27.48 16.68
CA GLY A 314 12.23 -26.30 15.90
C GLY A 314 11.05 -25.51 15.34
N SER A 315 11.37 -24.57 14.44
CA SER A 315 10.40 -24.02 13.50
C SER A 315 10.25 -24.98 12.32
N LEU A 316 9.06 -25.08 11.75
CA LEU A 316 8.87 -25.71 10.43
C LEU A 316 9.07 -24.68 9.32
N SER A 317 9.59 -25.12 8.17
CA SER A 317 9.38 -24.46 6.87
C SER A 317 8.22 -25.14 6.12
N PRO A 318 7.53 -24.47 5.18
CA PRO A 318 6.36 -25.02 4.50
C PRO A 318 6.60 -26.37 3.83
N ALA A 319 5.68 -27.31 4.04
CA ALA A 319 5.77 -28.68 3.54
C ALA A 319 5.74 -28.73 2.00
N VAL A 320 6.81 -29.23 1.38
CA VAL A 320 6.93 -29.30 -0.09
C VAL A 320 6.38 -30.63 -0.63
N PRO A 321 5.38 -30.61 -1.53
CA PRO A 321 4.86 -31.83 -2.16
C PRO A 321 5.79 -32.33 -3.27
N PHE A 322 6.18 -33.60 -3.21
CA PHE A 322 7.01 -34.25 -4.22
C PHE A 322 6.74 -35.77 -4.27
N ALA A 323 6.61 -36.34 -5.47
CA ALA A 323 6.46 -37.78 -5.71
C ALA A 323 5.41 -38.49 -4.79
N GLY A 324 4.24 -37.86 -4.58
CA GLY A 324 3.16 -38.41 -3.74
C GLY A 324 3.41 -38.35 -2.23
N ARG A 325 4.43 -37.60 -1.77
CA ARG A 325 4.80 -37.39 -0.37
C ARG A 325 4.97 -35.90 -0.07
N PHE A 326 5.00 -35.53 1.20
CA PHE A 326 5.19 -34.15 1.67
C PHE A 326 6.44 -34.05 2.53
N TYR A 327 7.31 -33.12 2.20
CA TYR A 327 8.64 -32.97 2.81
C TYR A 327 8.67 -31.71 3.68
N VAL A 328 8.68 -31.89 5.00
CA VAL A 328 8.56 -30.81 5.98
C VAL A 328 9.90 -30.60 6.68
N ALA A 329 10.54 -29.45 6.45
CA ALA A 329 11.83 -29.14 7.07
C ALA A 329 11.65 -28.63 8.50
N ASP A 330 12.48 -29.14 9.42
CA ASP A 330 12.74 -28.55 10.73
C ASP A 330 14.15 -27.94 10.72
N ASP A 331 14.18 -26.62 10.62
CA ASP A 331 15.39 -25.84 10.37
C ASP A 331 16.34 -25.80 11.58
N ARG A 332 15.81 -25.96 12.80
CA ARG A 332 16.65 -26.04 14.01
C ARG A 332 17.20 -27.44 14.23
N ALA A 333 16.44 -28.48 13.88
CA ALA A 333 16.86 -29.87 14.02
C ALA A 333 17.79 -30.35 12.89
N GLY A 334 17.84 -29.63 11.76
CA GLY A 334 18.58 -30.06 10.57
C GLY A 334 17.99 -31.35 9.96
N ARG A 335 16.64 -31.41 9.88
CA ARG A 335 15.90 -32.60 9.46
C ARG A 335 14.81 -32.25 8.48
N VAL A 336 14.45 -33.19 7.61
CA VAL A 336 13.21 -33.14 6.82
C VAL A 336 12.39 -34.38 7.12
N TYR A 337 11.20 -34.17 7.68
CA TYR A 337 10.21 -35.20 7.95
C TYR A 337 9.43 -35.48 6.66
N VAL A 338 9.24 -36.75 6.32
CA VAL A 338 8.58 -37.17 5.08
C VAL A 338 7.24 -37.80 5.42
N LEU A 339 6.15 -37.14 5.02
CA LEU A 339 4.78 -37.62 5.21
C LEU A 339 4.29 -38.32 3.95
N ASP A 340 3.46 -39.36 4.11
CA ASP A 340 2.76 -40.02 3.01
C ASP A 340 1.51 -39.24 2.54
N ALA A 341 0.80 -39.79 1.56
CA ALA A 341 -0.43 -39.19 1.04
C ALA A 341 -1.59 -39.10 2.06
N ASN A 342 -1.49 -39.79 3.20
CA ASN A 342 -2.44 -39.77 4.31
C ASN A 342 -1.96 -38.88 5.47
N GLY A 343 -0.82 -38.19 5.32
CA GLY A 343 -0.18 -37.38 6.37
C GLY A 343 0.65 -38.16 7.37
N SER A 344 0.76 -39.49 7.26
CA SER A 344 1.52 -40.31 8.21
C SER A 344 3.03 -40.21 7.96
N LEU A 345 3.82 -40.11 9.03
CA LEU A 345 5.29 -40.07 8.94
C LEU A 345 5.85 -41.37 8.36
N ALA A 346 6.42 -41.28 7.15
CA ALA A 346 7.01 -42.40 6.42
C ALA A 346 8.54 -42.50 6.57
N ASP A 347 9.25 -41.36 6.67
CA ASP A 347 10.72 -41.32 6.81
C ASP A 347 11.20 -40.00 7.46
N THR A 348 12.48 -39.88 7.81
CA THR A 348 13.11 -38.65 8.32
C THR A 348 14.55 -38.49 7.83
N ILE A 349 14.75 -37.55 6.91
CA ILE A 349 16.03 -37.25 6.27
C ILE A 349 16.89 -36.36 7.18
N ALA A 350 18.11 -36.79 7.49
CA ALA A 350 19.04 -36.03 8.34
C ALA A 350 20.07 -35.22 7.54
N ILE A 351 20.22 -33.94 7.89
CA ILE A 351 21.13 -32.96 7.28
C ILE A 351 22.02 -32.39 8.40
N PRO A 352 23.11 -33.10 8.76
CA PRO A 352 23.96 -32.72 9.87
C PRO A 352 24.67 -31.40 9.58
N SER A 353 24.81 -30.58 10.62
CA SER A 353 25.45 -29.26 10.55
C SER A 353 24.83 -28.35 9.48
N ALA A 354 23.50 -28.35 9.34
CA ALA A 354 22.78 -27.48 8.40
C ALA A 354 23.08 -25.99 8.61
N GLY A 355 23.15 -25.55 9.87
CA GLY A 355 23.62 -24.21 10.25
C GLY A 355 22.69 -23.06 9.89
N GLY A 356 21.45 -23.32 9.51
CA GLY A 356 20.46 -22.34 9.07
C GLY A 356 19.24 -23.01 8.45
N GLN A 357 18.36 -22.22 7.85
CA GLN A 357 17.19 -22.70 7.12
C GLN A 357 17.56 -23.64 5.97
N LEU A 358 16.71 -24.64 5.72
CA LEU A 358 16.81 -25.59 4.63
C LEU A 358 16.00 -25.10 3.43
N GLU A 359 16.63 -25.01 2.27
CA GLU A 359 15.94 -24.71 1.01
C GLU A 359 15.53 -26.03 0.34
N LEU A 360 14.25 -26.20 0.05
CA LEU A 360 13.71 -27.35 -0.67
C LEU A 360 13.31 -26.91 -2.09
N THR A 361 13.74 -27.64 -3.11
CA THR A 361 13.45 -27.29 -4.52
C THR A 361 13.25 -28.54 -5.36
N VAL A 362 12.09 -28.67 -6.00
CA VAL A 362 11.79 -29.74 -6.95
C VAL A 362 12.22 -29.31 -8.36
N ARG A 363 13.07 -30.09 -9.04
CA ARG A 363 13.33 -29.96 -10.48
C ARG A 363 13.31 -31.35 -11.13
N GLY A 364 12.44 -31.55 -12.11
CA GLY A 364 12.21 -32.85 -12.73
C GLY A 364 11.77 -33.91 -11.70
N GLU A 365 12.31 -35.12 -11.87
CA GLU A 365 12.03 -36.29 -11.01
C GLU A 365 12.84 -36.30 -9.69
N HIS A 366 13.29 -35.13 -9.24
CA HIS A 366 14.19 -34.98 -8.08
C HIS A 366 13.81 -33.80 -7.18
N LEU A 367 13.81 -34.04 -5.87
CA LEU A 367 13.77 -33.01 -4.83
C LEU A 367 15.19 -32.77 -4.31
N PHE A 368 15.66 -31.54 -4.43
CA PHE A 368 16.93 -31.07 -3.87
C PHE A 368 16.67 -30.41 -2.51
N ILE A 369 17.50 -30.73 -1.52
CA ILE A 369 17.44 -30.15 -0.18
C ILE A 369 18.81 -29.54 0.14
N ASN A 370 18.88 -28.22 0.16
CA ASN A 370 20.10 -27.47 0.40
C ASN A 370 20.16 -26.96 1.85
N ALA A 371 21.34 -27.03 2.47
CA ALA A 371 21.66 -26.22 3.65
C ALA A 371 22.67 -25.13 3.23
N PRO A 372 22.25 -23.87 3.00
CA PRO A 372 23.11 -22.84 2.40
C PRO A 372 24.38 -22.56 3.20
N ASN A 373 24.27 -22.64 4.52
CA ASN A 373 25.37 -22.37 5.46
C ASN A 373 26.33 -23.56 5.62
N SER A 374 26.01 -24.72 5.03
CA SER A 374 26.72 -26.00 5.19
C SER A 374 27.36 -26.50 3.88
N SER A 375 28.26 -27.48 3.98
CA SER A 375 28.64 -28.32 2.83
C SER A 375 27.54 -29.31 2.44
N SER A 376 26.69 -29.71 3.40
CA SER A 376 25.64 -30.70 3.20
C SER A 376 24.54 -30.22 2.24
N ALA A 377 24.21 -31.07 1.28
CA ALA A 377 22.91 -31.08 0.61
C ALA A 377 22.42 -32.52 0.41
N ARG A 378 21.19 -32.70 -0.05
CA ARG A 378 20.59 -34.00 -0.41
C ARG A 378 19.90 -33.90 -1.76
N VAL A 379 19.81 -35.04 -2.45
CA VAL A 379 18.83 -35.24 -3.53
C VAL A 379 17.95 -36.42 -3.15
N VAL A 380 16.64 -36.31 -3.33
CA VAL A 380 15.68 -37.40 -3.20
C VAL A 380 15.14 -37.72 -4.60
N ASP A 381 15.21 -38.97 -5.03
CA ASP A 381 14.58 -39.40 -6.29
C ASP A 381 13.06 -39.61 -6.13
N ASN A 382 12.35 -39.75 -7.25
CA ASN A 382 10.90 -40.00 -7.28
C ASN A 382 10.44 -41.31 -6.61
N HIS A 383 11.34 -42.20 -6.17
CA HIS A 383 11.00 -43.36 -5.33
C HIS A 383 11.17 -43.06 -3.83
N GLY A 384 11.88 -41.99 -3.48
CA GLY A 384 12.24 -41.60 -2.11
C GLY A 384 13.68 -41.92 -1.72
N ARG A 385 14.55 -42.38 -2.65
CA ARG A 385 15.94 -42.73 -2.31
C ARG A 385 16.76 -41.46 -2.13
N VAL A 386 17.42 -41.34 -0.98
CA VAL A 386 18.21 -40.15 -0.62
C VAL A 386 19.69 -40.33 -1.01
N LYS A 387 20.22 -39.40 -1.79
CA LYS A 387 21.63 -39.29 -2.18
C LYS A 387 22.28 -38.17 -1.36
N VAL A 388 23.46 -38.43 -0.80
CA VAL A 388 24.22 -37.44 -0.01
C VAL A 388 25.10 -36.60 -0.94
N VAL A 389 24.99 -35.28 -0.83
CA VAL A 389 25.78 -34.31 -1.60
C VAL A 389 26.72 -33.58 -0.65
N ASP A 390 28.01 -33.51 -1.00
CA ASP A 390 28.97 -32.57 -0.45
C ASP A 390 29.25 -31.48 -1.49
N LYS A 391 28.77 -30.26 -1.22
CA LYS A 391 28.93 -29.11 -2.11
C LYS A 391 30.39 -28.64 -2.25
N TYR A 392 31.28 -29.03 -1.33
CA TYR A 392 32.67 -28.56 -1.28
C TYR A 392 33.69 -29.63 -1.69
N ALA A 393 33.25 -30.83 -2.08
CA ALA A 393 34.13 -31.90 -2.51
C ALA A 393 35.14 -31.44 -3.57
N ASN A 394 36.42 -31.78 -3.38
CA ASN A 394 37.50 -31.38 -4.30
C ASN A 394 37.42 -32.09 -5.67
N ASN A 395 36.67 -33.20 -5.75
CA ASN A 395 36.47 -34.01 -6.97
C ASN A 395 35.52 -33.37 -8.01
N VAL A 396 35.59 -32.05 -8.19
CA VAL A 396 35.12 -31.40 -9.41
C VAL A 396 36.09 -31.74 -10.54
N LEU A 397 35.58 -31.87 -11.77
CA LEU A 397 36.39 -32.10 -12.98
C LEU A 397 37.27 -30.87 -13.27
N GLY A 398 38.42 -30.78 -12.58
CA GLY A 398 39.35 -29.64 -12.64
C GLY A 398 40.71 -29.87 -11.94
N GLY A 399 40.73 -30.63 -10.84
CA GLY A 399 41.96 -31.15 -10.22
C GLY A 399 42.68 -30.26 -9.19
N ASP A 400 43.41 -30.90 -8.28
CA ASP A 400 44.30 -30.32 -7.25
C ASP A 400 45.76 -30.83 -7.43
N PRO A 401 46.79 -30.09 -6.96
CA PRO A 401 48.21 -30.43 -7.19
C PRO A 401 48.77 -31.52 -6.24
N PRO A 402 49.86 -32.23 -6.64
CA PRO A 402 50.40 -33.37 -5.89
C PRO A 402 51.34 -32.98 -4.70
N PRO A 403 51.46 -33.84 -3.67
CA PRO A 403 52.31 -33.62 -2.49
C PRO A 403 53.78 -34.04 -2.67
N VAL A 404 54.65 -33.55 -1.77
CA VAL A 404 56.12 -33.77 -1.77
C VAL A 404 56.55 -34.79 -0.69
N PRO A 405 57.50 -35.71 -0.96
CA PRO A 405 57.90 -36.78 -0.02
C PRO A 405 58.95 -36.37 1.06
N PRO A 406 59.09 -37.16 2.16
CA PRO A 406 59.93 -36.82 3.32
C PRO A 406 61.36 -37.43 3.35
N PRO A 407 62.31 -36.85 4.12
CA PRO A 407 63.69 -37.36 4.28
C PRO A 407 63.92 -38.26 5.54
N PRO A 408 65.02 -39.06 5.58
CA PRO A 408 65.32 -40.05 6.63
C PRO A 408 66.13 -39.52 7.86
N PRO A 409 66.25 -40.30 8.98
CA PRO A 409 66.70 -39.80 10.29
C PRO A 409 68.17 -40.12 10.70
N PRO A 410 68.77 -39.35 11.66
CA PRO A 410 70.13 -39.57 12.18
C PRO A 410 70.23 -40.24 13.59
N PRO A 411 71.36 -40.89 13.96
CA PRO A 411 71.59 -41.51 15.29
C PRO A 411 72.06 -40.57 16.44
N LYS A 412 72.50 -41.15 17.58
CA LYS A 412 72.38 -40.60 18.95
C LYS A 412 73.70 -40.14 19.63
N VAL A 413 73.54 -39.40 20.75
CA VAL A 413 74.52 -38.51 21.41
C VAL A 413 74.97 -39.00 22.82
N PRO A 414 76.19 -38.65 23.32
CA PRO A 414 76.65 -38.86 24.70
C PRO A 414 75.84 -38.14 25.83
N ALA A 415 76.40 -38.08 27.04
CA ALA A 415 75.72 -37.62 28.27
C ALA A 415 75.55 -36.09 28.35
N VAL A 416 74.34 -35.65 28.76
CA VAL A 416 73.90 -34.24 28.81
C VAL A 416 72.61 -34.11 29.64
N GLY A 417 72.15 -32.90 30.01
CA GLY A 417 70.90 -32.68 30.78
C GLY A 417 69.85 -31.76 30.11
N PRO A 418 68.60 -31.68 30.61
CA PRO A 418 67.52 -30.82 30.06
C PRO A 418 67.78 -29.31 30.24
N PRO A 419 67.13 -28.41 29.48
CA PRO A 419 67.38 -26.96 29.55
C PRO A 419 66.91 -26.28 30.84
N SER A 420 67.34 -25.04 31.07
CA SER A 420 66.70 -24.16 32.06
C SER A 420 65.34 -23.64 31.60
N ALA A 421 64.63 -22.95 32.49
CA ALA A 421 63.53 -22.06 32.07
C ALA A 421 64.06 -20.92 31.18
N PRO A 422 63.26 -20.41 30.23
CA PRO A 422 63.50 -19.14 29.56
C PRO A 422 63.41 -17.95 30.53
N VAL A 423 64.08 -16.85 30.20
CA VAL A 423 64.04 -15.60 30.97
C VAL A 423 63.24 -14.52 30.24
N LYS A 424 62.80 -13.47 30.95
CA LYS A 424 62.10 -12.31 30.36
C LYS A 424 60.97 -12.69 29.37
N VAL A 425 60.11 -13.63 29.73
CA VAL A 425 58.93 -13.97 28.92
C VAL A 425 57.91 -12.83 29.04
N VAL A 426 57.55 -12.21 27.91
CA VAL A 426 56.60 -11.08 27.83
C VAL A 426 55.61 -11.36 26.69
N ALA A 427 54.34 -11.01 26.92
CA ALA A 427 53.26 -11.15 25.95
C ALA A 427 52.62 -9.77 25.68
N THR A 428 52.62 -9.35 24.41
CA THR A 428 52.04 -8.09 23.95
C THR A 428 50.78 -8.37 23.14
N ALA A 429 49.69 -7.66 23.43
CA ALA A 429 48.41 -7.82 22.74
C ALA A 429 48.47 -7.31 21.29
N GLY A 430 47.84 -8.04 20.38
CA GLY A 430 47.49 -7.61 19.03
C GLY A 430 46.00 -7.82 18.75
N ASN A 431 45.57 -7.61 17.50
CA ASN A 431 44.21 -7.92 17.08
C ASN A 431 44.08 -9.42 16.79
N ALA A 432 43.20 -10.10 17.53
CA ALA A 432 43.00 -11.55 17.51
C ALA A 432 44.31 -12.36 17.66
N SER A 433 45.30 -11.77 18.33
CA SER A 433 46.68 -12.26 18.35
C SER A 433 47.46 -11.78 19.57
N VAL A 434 48.59 -12.44 19.83
CA VAL A 434 49.58 -12.06 20.84
C VAL A 434 50.98 -12.23 20.25
N HIS A 435 51.79 -11.17 20.35
CA HIS A 435 53.23 -11.23 20.10
C HIS A 435 53.95 -11.60 21.41
N LEU A 436 54.47 -12.83 21.49
CA LEU A 436 55.27 -13.31 22.62
C LEU A 436 56.76 -13.13 22.33
N THR A 437 57.52 -12.74 23.35
CA THR A 437 58.99 -12.65 23.32
C THR A 437 59.61 -13.28 24.57
N TRP A 438 60.82 -13.82 24.45
CA TRP A 438 61.57 -14.37 25.58
C TRP A 438 63.09 -14.36 25.35
N GLY A 439 63.86 -14.23 26.43
CA GLY A 439 65.30 -14.44 26.43
C GLY A 439 65.69 -15.94 26.44
N PRO A 440 66.95 -16.25 26.11
CA PRO A 440 67.41 -17.64 25.98
C PRO A 440 67.33 -18.42 27.30
N ALA A 441 67.05 -19.72 27.19
CA ALA A 441 67.33 -20.72 28.21
C ALA A 441 68.77 -21.26 28.07
N ASN A 442 69.34 -21.78 29.16
CA ASN A 442 70.61 -22.48 29.14
C ASN A 442 70.43 -23.89 28.53
N PRO A 443 71.21 -24.29 27.51
CA PRO A 443 71.17 -25.63 26.91
C PRO A 443 71.63 -26.77 27.84
N ASN A 444 72.31 -26.48 28.96
CA ASN A 444 72.83 -27.48 29.90
C ASN A 444 73.63 -28.60 29.20
N GLY A 445 74.45 -28.18 28.23
CA GLY A 445 75.33 -28.99 27.39
C GLY A 445 74.72 -29.52 26.09
N SER A 446 73.39 -29.63 25.97
CA SER A 446 72.73 -30.17 24.75
C SER A 446 72.02 -29.04 24.02
N PRO A 447 72.30 -28.82 22.72
CA PRO A 447 71.68 -27.73 21.98
C PRO A 447 70.16 -27.82 22.11
N ILE A 448 69.55 -26.70 22.48
CA ILE A 448 68.09 -26.57 22.49
C ILE A 448 67.62 -26.88 21.08
N LEU A 449 66.67 -27.79 20.95
CA LEU A 449 66.10 -28.20 19.67
C LEU A 449 64.95 -27.27 19.28
N ARG A 450 64.12 -26.92 20.27
CA ARG A 450 62.93 -26.09 20.11
C ARG A 450 62.56 -25.39 21.41
N TYR A 451 61.84 -24.27 21.29
CA TYR A 451 61.01 -23.73 22.37
C TYR A 451 59.57 -24.17 22.14
N VAL A 452 58.80 -24.22 23.23
CA VAL A 452 57.39 -24.61 23.25
C VAL A 452 56.61 -23.52 23.97
N VAL A 453 55.45 -23.17 23.41
CA VAL A 453 54.54 -22.18 23.96
C VAL A 453 53.15 -22.80 24.12
N GLU A 454 52.56 -22.64 25.28
CA GLU A 454 51.22 -23.13 25.64
C GLU A 454 50.44 -22.02 26.35
N GLY A 455 49.15 -21.84 26.06
CA GLY A 455 48.30 -20.87 26.79
C GLY A 455 46.93 -20.58 26.18
N ASP A 456 46.70 -21.01 24.94
CA ASP A 456 45.48 -20.90 24.14
C ASP A 456 44.74 -22.25 23.99
N GLY A 457 45.17 -23.27 24.73
CA GLY A 457 44.72 -24.66 24.56
C GLY A 457 45.47 -25.44 23.47
N GLN A 458 46.38 -24.81 22.73
CA GLN A 458 47.26 -25.46 21.76
C GLN A 458 48.71 -25.56 22.29
N THR A 459 49.57 -26.26 21.55
CA THR A 459 50.99 -26.40 21.86
C THR A 459 51.83 -25.99 20.65
N HIS A 460 52.27 -24.75 20.64
CA HIS A 460 53.09 -24.17 19.57
C HIS A 460 54.56 -24.52 19.77
N GLN A 461 55.28 -24.76 18.68
CA GLN A 461 56.69 -25.16 18.73
C GLN A 461 57.50 -24.34 17.73
N VAL A 462 58.61 -23.76 18.19
CA VAL A 462 59.47 -22.89 17.38
C VAL A 462 60.94 -23.29 17.49
N GLY A 463 61.75 -22.98 16.48
CA GLY A 463 63.12 -23.45 16.37
C GLY A 463 64.05 -22.91 17.47
N ALA A 464 65.15 -23.63 17.70
CA ALA A 464 66.21 -23.36 18.68
C ALA A 464 66.63 -21.88 18.82
N ASN A 465 66.62 -21.13 17.72
CA ASN A 465 67.09 -19.73 17.64
C ASN A 465 65.96 -18.69 17.72
N GLN A 466 64.69 -19.10 17.65
CA GLN A 466 63.55 -18.17 17.75
C GLN A 466 63.35 -17.71 19.21
N ARG A 467 63.18 -16.40 19.37
CA ARG A 467 62.99 -15.71 20.67
C ARG A 467 61.69 -14.90 20.71
N ALA A 468 60.86 -15.09 19.69
CA ALA A 468 59.52 -14.55 19.58
C ALA A 468 58.60 -15.54 18.85
N LEU A 469 57.30 -15.41 19.07
CA LEU A 469 56.23 -16.10 18.35
C LEU A 469 54.98 -15.23 18.34
N ASP A 470 54.41 -15.05 17.16
CA ASP A 470 53.07 -14.51 16.98
C ASP A 470 52.05 -15.66 17.00
N ILE A 471 51.16 -15.66 18.00
CA ILE A 471 50.01 -16.57 18.07
C ILE A 471 48.79 -15.80 17.59
N ALA A 472 48.06 -16.35 16.62
CA ALA A 472 46.88 -15.73 16.01
C ALA A 472 45.67 -16.67 16.07
N GLY A 473 44.45 -16.12 15.92
CA GLY A 473 43.19 -16.85 16.11
C GLY A 473 42.66 -16.81 17.55
N LEU A 474 43.12 -15.83 18.35
CA LEU A 474 42.70 -15.62 19.73
C LEU A 474 41.46 -14.71 19.80
N THR A 475 40.62 -14.88 20.82
CA THR A 475 39.43 -14.04 21.03
C THR A 475 39.82 -12.68 21.59
N ASN A 476 39.43 -11.59 20.91
CA ASN A 476 39.58 -10.24 21.48
C ASN A 476 38.66 -10.03 22.68
N GLY A 477 39.14 -9.34 23.71
CA GLY A 477 38.43 -9.16 24.97
C GLY A 477 38.50 -10.36 25.93
N GLN A 478 39.14 -11.46 25.54
CA GLN A 478 39.43 -12.61 26.41
C GLN A 478 40.86 -12.52 26.97
N GLN A 479 41.04 -12.74 28.27
CA GLN A 479 42.38 -12.77 28.87
C GLN A 479 43.03 -14.15 28.72
N TYR A 480 44.28 -14.16 28.27
CA TYR A 480 45.14 -15.34 28.13
C TYR A 480 46.39 -15.21 29.01
N THR A 481 46.96 -16.35 29.41
CA THR A 481 48.25 -16.43 30.10
C THR A 481 49.07 -17.53 29.45
N PHE A 482 50.15 -17.15 28.78
CA PHE A 482 51.03 -18.09 28.08
C PHE A 482 52.21 -18.52 28.95
N THR A 483 52.70 -19.74 28.72
CA THR A 483 53.93 -20.26 29.31
C THR A 483 54.89 -20.71 28.22
N VAL A 484 56.19 -20.47 28.41
CA VAL A 484 57.25 -20.85 27.47
C VAL A 484 58.26 -21.76 28.18
N TYR A 485 58.73 -22.79 27.49
CA TYR A 485 59.84 -23.63 27.93
C TYR A 485 60.74 -24.05 26.75
N ALA A 486 61.97 -24.45 27.05
CA ALA A 486 62.91 -24.99 26.08
C ALA A 486 62.98 -26.52 26.15
N VAL A 487 63.23 -27.18 25.02
CA VAL A 487 63.40 -28.63 24.91
C VAL A 487 64.72 -28.92 24.19
N ASN A 488 65.55 -29.80 24.76
CA ASN A 488 66.75 -30.33 24.10
C ASN A 488 66.68 -31.87 23.99
N ALA A 489 67.77 -32.53 23.61
CA ALA A 489 67.83 -33.98 23.41
C ALA A 489 67.69 -34.83 24.70
N LYS A 490 67.40 -34.22 25.85
CA LYS A 490 67.25 -34.86 27.16
C LYS A 490 65.91 -34.60 27.84
N GLY A 491 65.09 -33.70 27.31
CA GLY A 491 63.75 -33.42 27.82
C GLY A 491 63.38 -31.94 27.78
N ALA A 492 62.24 -31.63 28.39
CA ALA A 492 61.76 -30.28 28.63
C ALA A 492 62.43 -29.66 29.85
N GLY A 493 62.80 -28.38 29.76
CA GLY A 493 63.11 -27.53 30.90
C GLY A 493 61.84 -27.02 31.59
N PRO A 494 61.96 -26.42 32.78
CA PRO A 494 60.81 -25.88 33.52
C PRO A 494 60.11 -24.73 32.77
N LYS A 495 58.79 -24.64 32.94
CA LYS A 495 57.93 -23.63 32.30
C LYS A 495 58.07 -22.26 32.95
N ARG A 496 58.05 -21.20 32.14
CA ARG A 496 58.01 -19.80 32.58
C ARG A 496 56.78 -19.10 32.04
N ALA A 497 55.91 -18.61 32.91
CA ALA A 497 54.75 -17.80 32.53
C ALA A 497 55.17 -16.40 32.04
N ALA A 498 54.42 -15.89 31.07
CA ALA A 498 54.36 -14.49 30.66
C ALA A 498 53.53 -13.65 31.65
N ASN A 499 53.43 -12.35 31.41
CA ASN A 499 52.31 -11.56 31.93
C ASN A 499 50.97 -12.05 31.35
N PRO A 500 49.84 -11.87 32.07
CA PRO A 500 48.52 -11.94 31.46
C PRO A 500 48.40 -10.93 30.32
N VAL A 501 47.65 -11.27 29.29
CA VAL A 501 47.45 -10.46 28.08
C VAL A 501 46.02 -10.61 27.58
N MET A 502 45.43 -9.53 27.07
CA MET A 502 44.10 -9.54 26.46
C MET A 502 44.21 -8.94 25.06
N PRO A 503 44.07 -9.74 23.98
CA PRO A 503 43.96 -9.22 22.61
C PRO A 503 42.81 -8.22 22.50
N THR A 504 42.96 -7.17 21.69
CA THR A 504 41.89 -6.19 21.46
C THR A 504 41.77 -5.81 19.99
N SER A 505 40.56 -5.48 19.57
CA SER A 505 40.31 -4.81 18.28
C SER A 505 40.02 -3.33 18.54
N ALA A 506 40.60 -2.45 17.73
CA ALA A 506 40.22 -1.04 17.71
C ALA A 506 38.79 -0.84 17.19
N VAL A 507 38.31 -1.74 16.32
CA VAL A 507 36.98 -1.71 15.69
C VAL A 507 36.04 -2.67 16.43
N PRO A 508 34.88 -2.21 16.95
CA PRO A 508 33.88 -3.10 17.57
C PRO A 508 33.17 -4.01 16.55
N ASP A 509 32.54 -5.08 17.05
CA ASP A 509 31.60 -5.85 16.24
C ASP A 509 30.37 -4.99 15.86
N PRO A 510 29.74 -5.22 14.70
CA PRO A 510 28.47 -4.59 14.35
C PRO A 510 27.35 -5.04 15.31
N PRO A 511 26.38 -4.18 15.65
CA PRO A 511 25.19 -4.60 16.39
C PRO A 511 24.42 -5.68 15.63
N LEU A 512 23.93 -6.68 16.35
CA LEU A 512 23.16 -7.81 15.81
C LEU A 512 21.68 -7.73 16.18
N THR A 513 20.87 -8.54 15.49
CA THR A 513 19.43 -8.74 15.75
C THR A 513 18.66 -7.42 15.91
N ILE A 514 18.75 -6.54 14.91
CA ILE A 514 18.04 -5.26 14.93
C ILE A 514 16.60 -5.47 14.50
N SER A 515 15.66 -5.05 15.34
CA SER A 515 14.24 -4.99 15.04
C SER A 515 13.72 -3.56 15.13
N ALA A 516 12.66 -3.29 14.39
CA ALA A 516 11.91 -2.04 14.44
C ALA A 516 10.42 -2.36 14.54
N LYS A 517 9.68 -1.52 15.28
CA LYS A 517 8.24 -1.66 15.47
C LYS A 517 7.57 -0.29 15.39
N GLU A 518 6.63 -0.11 14.46
CA GLU A 518 5.71 1.02 14.52
C GLU A 518 4.69 0.86 15.67
N ASN A 519 4.30 1.99 16.26
CA ASN A 519 3.27 2.07 17.30
C ASN A 519 2.14 2.99 16.81
N PRO A 520 0.86 2.74 17.18
CA PRO A 520 -0.31 3.50 16.70
C PRO A 520 -0.34 4.98 17.13
N ASN A 521 0.62 5.46 17.92
CA ASN A 521 0.80 6.87 18.27
C ASN A 521 1.70 7.63 17.26
N GLY A 522 2.17 6.98 16.20
CA GLY A 522 3.09 7.56 15.22
C GLY A 522 4.58 7.36 15.50
N THR A 523 4.95 6.78 16.64
CA THR A 523 6.36 6.50 16.97
C THR A 523 6.84 5.18 16.35
N VAL A 524 8.15 5.04 16.17
CA VAL A 524 8.81 3.77 15.85
C VAL A 524 9.83 3.44 16.93
N THR A 525 9.76 2.27 17.55
CA THR A 525 10.80 1.78 18.46
C THR A 525 11.76 0.87 17.72
N ILE A 526 13.04 1.24 17.72
CA ILE A 526 14.16 0.48 17.16
C ILE A 526 14.92 -0.15 18.34
N SER A 527 15.26 -1.43 18.24
CA SER A 527 15.95 -2.19 19.29
C SER A 527 17.02 -3.10 18.70
N TRP A 528 18.13 -3.31 19.41
CA TRP A 528 19.25 -4.14 18.97
C TRP A 528 19.92 -4.86 20.15
N ALA A 529 20.75 -5.87 19.86
CA ALA A 529 21.63 -6.47 20.87
C ALA A 529 22.82 -5.55 21.17
N ALA A 530 23.31 -5.55 22.42
CA ALA A 530 24.53 -4.83 22.77
C ALA A 530 25.72 -5.34 21.94
N ALA A 531 26.42 -4.45 21.25
CA ALA A 531 27.55 -4.81 20.40
C ALA A 531 28.78 -5.16 21.25
N ASN A 532 29.56 -6.14 20.79
CA ASN A 532 30.79 -6.53 21.47
C ASN A 532 31.91 -5.52 21.17
N GLY A 533 32.43 -4.93 22.24
CA GLY A 533 33.51 -3.95 22.20
C GLY A 533 34.90 -4.52 21.90
N LEU A 534 35.08 -5.86 21.90
CA LEU A 534 36.35 -6.54 21.60
C LEU A 534 37.54 -6.00 22.42
N GLY A 535 37.29 -5.67 23.69
CA GLY A 535 38.24 -5.07 24.64
C GLY A 535 38.04 -3.57 24.90
N HIS A 536 37.23 -2.88 24.08
CA HIS A 536 36.95 -1.45 24.18
C HIS A 536 35.45 -1.18 24.37
N PRO A 537 34.99 -0.63 25.53
CA PRO A 537 33.56 -0.53 25.82
C PRO A 537 32.82 0.35 24.79
N VAL A 538 31.65 -0.11 24.35
CA VAL A 538 30.76 0.63 23.46
C VAL A 538 30.05 1.73 24.26
N VAL A 539 30.19 2.98 23.83
CA VAL A 539 29.70 4.18 24.53
C VAL A 539 28.54 4.87 23.82
N ARG A 540 28.35 4.60 22.53
CA ARG A 540 27.28 5.15 21.70
C ARG A 540 26.93 4.20 20.56
N TYR A 541 25.71 4.33 20.06
CA TYR A 541 25.23 3.76 18.82
C TYR A 541 24.72 4.89 17.93
N ASP A 542 25.11 4.89 16.65
CA ASP A 542 24.59 5.83 15.64
C ASP A 542 23.62 5.10 14.72
N LEU A 543 22.42 5.67 14.57
CA LEU A 543 21.31 5.09 13.82
C LEU A 543 21.17 5.79 12.46
N THR A 544 20.96 4.97 11.43
CA THR A 544 20.74 5.41 10.05
C THR A 544 19.39 4.86 9.59
N GLN A 545 18.51 5.73 9.09
CA GLN A 545 17.26 5.32 8.45
C GLN A 545 17.51 5.00 6.98
N VAL A 546 16.76 4.02 6.47
CA VAL A 546 16.78 3.57 5.08
C VAL A 546 15.35 3.67 4.54
N SER A 547 15.15 4.40 3.44
CA SER A 547 13.87 4.49 2.75
C SER A 547 14.09 4.67 1.25
N ALA A 548 13.35 3.93 0.42
CA ALA A 548 13.54 3.86 -1.04
C ALA A 548 15.01 3.62 -1.47
N GLY A 549 15.78 2.86 -0.68
CA GLY A 549 17.21 2.60 -0.88
C GLY A 549 18.15 3.74 -0.44
N ALA A 550 17.65 4.95 -0.19
CA ALA A 550 18.45 6.05 0.34
C ALA A 550 18.73 5.84 1.84
N GLN A 551 19.99 6.02 2.24
CA GLN A 551 20.43 5.96 3.64
C GLN A 551 20.69 7.38 4.16
N THR A 552 20.14 7.72 5.33
CA THR A 552 20.36 9.03 5.97
C THR A 552 20.54 8.88 7.50
N PRO A 553 21.44 9.66 8.13
CA PRO A 553 21.57 9.66 9.60
C PRO A 553 20.25 10.04 10.27
N LEU A 554 19.88 9.33 11.34
CA LEU A 554 18.62 9.50 12.06
C LEU A 554 18.83 10.08 13.46
N ALA A 555 19.67 9.43 14.27
CA ALA A 555 19.85 9.74 15.68
C ALA A 555 21.12 9.05 16.24
N SER A 556 21.44 9.34 17.50
CA SER A 556 22.38 8.56 18.31
C SER A 556 21.74 8.14 19.63
N ALA A 557 22.12 6.98 20.16
CA ALA A 557 21.65 6.45 21.43
C ALA A 557 22.81 5.92 22.28
N THR A 558 22.66 5.91 23.61
CA THR A 558 23.61 5.31 24.56
C THR A 558 23.15 3.94 25.07
N GLY A 559 21.84 3.69 25.09
CA GLY A 559 21.24 2.37 25.33
C GLY A 559 21.13 1.54 24.05
N THR A 560 20.52 0.35 24.16
CA THR A 560 20.31 -0.61 23.06
C THR A 560 18.92 -0.50 22.41
N SER A 561 18.24 0.63 22.60
CA SER A 561 17.00 0.96 21.92
C SER A 561 16.86 2.47 21.74
N TYR A 562 16.07 2.87 20.74
CA TYR A 562 15.72 4.25 20.44
C TYR A 562 14.29 4.32 19.91
N THR A 563 13.45 5.17 20.50
CA THR A 563 12.10 5.45 19.99
C THR A 563 12.12 6.74 19.19
N VAL A 564 11.92 6.63 17.88
CA VAL A 564 11.77 7.75 16.95
C VAL A 564 10.46 8.48 17.27
N PRO A 565 10.50 9.80 17.56
CA PRO A 565 9.31 10.61 17.82
C PRO A 565 8.29 10.61 16.67
N ALA A 566 7.02 10.74 17.03
CA ALA A 566 5.92 10.85 16.08
C ALA A 566 6.10 12.07 15.16
N GLY A 567 5.97 11.86 13.84
CA GLY A 567 6.12 12.90 12.82
C GLY A 567 7.56 13.21 12.39
N GLN A 568 8.59 12.62 13.00
CA GLN A 568 9.96 12.67 12.46
C GLN A 568 10.12 11.78 11.22
N LEU A 569 9.31 10.72 11.11
CA LEU A 569 9.16 9.88 9.92
C LEU A 569 7.85 10.21 9.20
N ALA A 570 7.83 10.11 7.87
CA ALA A 570 6.63 10.35 7.09
C ALA A 570 5.64 9.18 7.23
N TYR A 571 4.42 9.47 7.70
CA TYR A 571 3.39 8.44 7.84
C TYR A 571 3.02 7.81 6.50
N GLY A 572 2.83 6.49 6.48
CA GLY A 572 2.56 5.73 5.25
C GLY A 572 3.77 5.52 4.33
N THR A 573 4.95 6.05 4.68
CA THR A 573 6.22 5.75 3.98
C THR A 573 6.92 4.59 4.67
N GLN A 574 7.50 3.64 3.93
CA GLN A 574 8.25 2.56 4.56
C GLN A 574 9.65 3.02 4.98
N TYR A 575 10.05 2.58 6.18
CA TYR A 575 11.42 2.72 6.69
C TYR A 575 11.96 1.37 7.17
N ALA A 576 13.28 1.22 7.11
CA ALA A 576 14.04 0.26 7.88
C ALA A 576 15.32 0.96 8.41
N PHE A 577 16.10 0.30 9.26
CA PHE A 577 17.19 0.96 9.98
C PHE A 577 18.45 0.10 10.01
N THR A 578 19.61 0.77 10.03
CA THR A 578 20.90 0.17 10.41
C THR A 578 21.48 0.93 11.59
N VAL A 579 22.25 0.25 12.43
CA VAL A 579 22.90 0.84 13.60
C VAL A 579 24.39 0.50 13.59
N THR A 580 25.21 1.47 13.96
CA THR A 580 26.66 1.35 14.06
C THR A 580 27.08 1.55 15.52
N ALA A 581 27.94 0.69 16.07
CA ALA A 581 28.47 0.82 17.43
C ALA A 581 29.73 1.69 17.44
N ILE A 582 29.91 2.50 18.49
CA ILE A 582 31.07 3.38 18.68
C ILE A 582 31.66 3.14 20.08
N ASN A 583 32.96 2.85 20.14
CA ASN A 583 33.66 2.58 21.40
C ASN A 583 34.29 3.81 22.05
N ASP A 584 34.90 3.61 23.22
CA ASP A 584 35.61 4.64 24.00
C ASP A 584 36.78 5.31 23.26
N LYS A 585 37.23 4.76 22.13
CA LYS A 585 38.24 5.36 21.23
C LYS A 585 37.62 6.10 20.05
N GLY A 586 36.29 6.28 20.03
CA GLY A 586 35.55 6.91 18.94
C GLY A 586 35.55 6.10 17.64
N THR A 587 35.97 4.83 17.67
CA THR A 587 36.03 4.00 16.47
C THR A 587 34.69 3.31 16.25
N ALA A 588 34.18 3.43 15.02
CA ALA A 588 32.92 2.87 14.59
C ALA A 588 33.07 1.41 14.10
N SER A 589 32.06 0.57 14.36
CA SER A 589 31.91 -0.74 13.74
C SER A 589 31.56 -0.61 12.24
N LYS A 590 31.40 -1.75 11.54
CA LYS A 590 30.53 -1.76 10.36
C LYS A 590 29.08 -1.47 10.78
N PRO A 591 28.21 -0.95 9.88
CA PRO A 591 26.78 -0.98 10.10
C PRO A 591 26.28 -2.41 10.33
N SER A 592 25.21 -2.56 11.10
CA SER A 592 24.44 -3.79 11.23
C SER A 592 23.86 -4.26 9.88
N THR A 593 23.31 -5.48 9.87
CA THR A 593 22.27 -5.82 8.90
C THR A 593 21.09 -4.84 9.02
N ILE A 594 20.37 -4.61 7.92
CA ILE A 594 19.14 -3.82 7.93
C ILE A 594 18.06 -4.51 8.79
N SER A 595 17.28 -3.72 9.52
CA SER A 595 16.15 -4.21 10.33
C SER A 595 15.03 -4.76 9.45
N ASN A 596 14.01 -5.37 10.07
CA ASN A 596 12.71 -5.47 9.43
C ASN A 596 12.18 -4.07 9.06
N THR A 597 11.31 -4.04 8.06
CA THR A 597 10.63 -2.83 7.60
C THR A 597 9.44 -2.48 8.49
N VAL A 598 9.14 -1.19 8.61
CA VAL A 598 7.99 -0.62 9.32
C VAL A 598 7.32 0.47 8.47
N VAL A 599 6.02 0.69 8.65
CA VAL A 599 5.27 1.79 8.01
C VAL A 599 4.61 2.63 9.11
N PRO A 600 5.24 3.75 9.54
CA PRO A 600 4.74 4.60 10.61
C PRO A 600 3.30 5.06 10.34
N TYR A 601 2.46 4.98 11.37
CA TYR A 601 1.07 5.38 11.29
C TYR A 601 0.56 5.96 12.60
N THR A 602 -0.47 6.81 12.52
CA THR A 602 -1.17 7.33 13.69
C THR A 602 -2.66 7.47 13.39
N VAL A 603 -3.44 7.99 14.34
CA VAL A 603 -4.86 8.30 14.14
C VAL A 603 -5.07 9.24 12.95
N PRO A 604 -6.23 9.21 12.26
CA PRO A 604 -6.47 10.06 11.10
C PRO A 604 -6.43 11.56 11.45
N GLY A 605 -6.32 12.40 10.42
CA GLY A 605 -6.60 13.83 10.56
C GLY A 605 -8.08 14.09 10.91
N PRO A 606 -8.45 15.34 11.26
CA PRO A 606 -9.86 15.72 11.32
C PRO A 606 -10.50 15.61 9.92
N PRO A 607 -11.81 15.27 9.84
CA PRO A 607 -12.58 15.41 8.62
C PRO A 607 -12.51 16.84 8.07
N ARG A 608 -12.45 17.00 6.75
CA ARG A 608 -12.32 18.33 6.11
C ARG A 608 -13.68 18.84 5.66
N ASN A 609 -13.85 20.16 5.61
CA ASN A 609 -15.06 20.82 5.09
C ASN A 609 -16.38 20.26 5.64
N LEU A 610 -16.43 19.99 6.95
CA LEU A 610 -17.65 19.54 7.65
C LEU A 610 -18.68 20.67 7.69
N GLN A 611 -19.81 20.48 7.01
CA GLN A 611 -20.85 21.49 6.84
C GLN A 611 -22.26 20.90 6.94
N PRO A 612 -23.26 21.67 7.40
CA PRO A 612 -24.67 21.29 7.30
C PRO A 612 -25.11 21.17 5.84
N VAL A 613 -26.02 20.24 5.59
CA VAL A 613 -26.72 20.08 4.31
C VAL A 613 -28.20 20.36 4.53
N PRO A 614 -28.86 21.23 3.73
CA PRO A 614 -30.28 21.50 3.87
C PRO A 614 -31.13 20.23 3.76
N VAL A 615 -32.05 20.04 4.72
CA VAL A 615 -32.98 18.90 4.73
C VAL A 615 -34.38 19.37 5.15
N ASP A 616 -35.34 19.25 4.24
CA ASP A 616 -36.75 19.54 4.52
C ASP A 616 -37.37 18.31 5.24
N ALA A 617 -37.09 18.17 6.53
CA ALA A 617 -37.66 17.13 7.39
C ALA A 617 -37.71 17.58 8.86
N LYS A 618 -38.85 17.34 9.53
CA LYS A 618 -39.08 17.74 10.92
C LYS A 618 -38.06 17.10 11.88
N GLY A 619 -37.59 17.85 12.87
CA GLY A 619 -36.68 17.36 13.93
C GLY A 619 -35.39 16.68 13.41
N THR A 620 -34.97 17.02 12.20
CA THR A 620 -33.91 16.34 11.43
C THR A 620 -32.85 17.34 10.98
N ILE A 621 -31.59 16.91 10.99
CA ILE A 621 -30.45 17.61 10.38
C ILE A 621 -29.72 16.68 9.40
N SER A 622 -28.96 17.25 8.49
CA SER A 622 -28.00 16.51 7.66
C SER A 622 -26.66 17.23 7.65
N VAL A 623 -25.56 16.48 7.59
CA VAL A 623 -24.19 16.99 7.55
C VAL A 623 -23.36 16.18 6.55
N ALA A 624 -22.42 16.84 5.89
CA ALA A 624 -21.46 16.23 4.97
C ALA A 624 -20.05 16.77 5.20
N TRP A 625 -19.05 15.96 4.88
CA TRP A 625 -17.63 16.28 4.99
C TRP A 625 -16.85 15.65 3.83
N GLN A 626 -15.56 16.01 3.74
CA GLN A 626 -14.57 15.37 2.88
C GLN A 626 -13.67 14.43 3.70
N PRO A 627 -13.10 13.38 3.08
CA PRO A 627 -12.21 12.44 3.77
C PRO A 627 -11.05 13.13 4.50
N ALA A 628 -10.75 12.60 5.69
CA ALA A 628 -9.58 12.94 6.48
C ALA A 628 -8.28 12.45 5.80
N ALA A 629 -7.13 12.99 6.24
CA ALA A 629 -5.84 12.36 5.96
C ALA A 629 -5.75 11.01 6.72
N ASN A 630 -5.31 9.95 6.03
CA ASN A 630 -5.29 8.60 6.58
C ASN A 630 -4.13 8.35 7.57
N ASN A 631 -3.07 9.18 7.52
CA ASN A 631 -1.89 9.11 8.39
C ASN A 631 -1.30 7.69 8.50
N GLY A 632 -1.19 6.97 7.37
CA GLY A 632 -0.46 5.70 7.26
C GLY A 632 -1.27 4.42 7.48
N ARG A 633 -2.58 4.48 7.81
CA ARG A 633 -3.53 3.35 7.73
C ARG A 633 -4.91 3.85 7.26
N PRO A 634 -5.65 3.10 6.43
CA PRO A 634 -6.89 3.58 5.81
C PRO A 634 -7.96 3.99 6.82
N VAL A 635 -8.77 5.00 6.48
CA VAL A 635 -9.90 5.44 7.31
C VAL A 635 -11.04 4.44 7.15
N THR A 636 -11.37 3.72 8.21
CA THR A 636 -12.40 2.66 8.22
C THR A 636 -13.80 3.20 8.52
N GLY A 637 -13.91 4.43 9.04
CA GLY A 637 -15.19 5.11 9.23
C GLY A 637 -15.08 6.42 10.01
N TYR A 638 -16.23 6.94 10.43
CA TYR A 638 -16.39 8.20 11.13
C TYR A 638 -17.30 8.03 12.34
N GLN A 639 -16.85 8.46 13.52
CA GLN A 639 -17.70 8.64 14.70
C GLN A 639 -18.37 10.02 14.62
N VAL A 640 -19.69 10.05 14.59
CA VAL A 640 -20.52 11.27 14.56
C VAL A 640 -21.24 11.40 15.89
N THR A 641 -21.00 12.48 16.61
CA THR A 641 -21.67 12.82 17.88
C THR A 641 -22.61 14.00 17.67
N ALA A 642 -23.88 13.84 18.03
CA ALA A 642 -24.90 14.90 18.00
C ALA A 642 -25.94 14.66 19.11
N GLY A 643 -26.43 15.73 19.75
CA GLY A 643 -27.43 15.62 20.84
C GLY A 643 -27.01 14.75 22.03
N GLY A 644 -25.70 14.57 22.26
CA GLY A 644 -25.14 13.68 23.29
C GLY A 644 -24.99 12.22 22.87
N THR A 645 -25.60 11.78 21.76
CA THR A 645 -25.47 10.43 21.21
C THR A 645 -24.30 10.37 20.22
N THR A 646 -23.58 9.24 20.16
CA THR A 646 -22.52 8.98 19.17
C THR A 646 -22.84 7.72 18.37
N GLN A 647 -22.68 7.78 17.05
CA GLN A 647 -22.86 6.66 16.12
C GLN A 647 -21.68 6.58 15.13
N THR A 648 -21.44 5.41 14.55
CA THR A 648 -20.37 5.20 13.56
C THR A 648 -20.97 5.04 12.15
N VAL A 649 -20.39 5.68 11.15
CA VAL A 649 -20.76 5.57 9.73
C VAL A 649 -19.53 5.40 8.83
N THR A 650 -19.69 4.74 7.69
CA THR A 650 -18.61 4.54 6.70
C THR A 650 -18.56 5.65 5.63
N GLY A 651 -19.72 6.19 5.24
CA GLY A 651 -19.83 7.30 4.29
C GLY A 651 -19.42 8.66 4.85
N THR A 652 -19.24 9.66 3.97
CA THR A 652 -18.82 11.02 4.33
C THR A 652 -19.98 12.02 4.51
N SER A 653 -21.17 11.50 4.81
CA SER A 653 -22.36 12.29 5.13
C SER A 653 -23.31 11.48 6.00
N VAL A 654 -24.09 12.13 6.86
CA VAL A 654 -25.14 11.47 7.63
C VAL A 654 -26.32 12.41 7.90
N GLN A 655 -27.52 11.82 7.90
CA GLN A 655 -28.75 12.45 8.35
C GLN A 655 -29.10 11.93 9.76
N LEU A 656 -29.47 12.83 10.66
CA LEU A 656 -29.75 12.56 12.08
C LEU A 656 -31.12 13.13 12.44
N SER A 657 -31.90 12.43 13.25
CA SER A 657 -33.28 12.79 13.60
C SER A 657 -33.57 12.62 15.09
N GLY A 658 -34.59 13.33 15.59
CA GLY A 658 -35.06 13.26 16.97
C GLY A 658 -34.79 14.53 17.80
N PHE A 659 -34.38 15.62 17.15
CA PHE A 659 -34.14 16.90 17.81
C PHE A 659 -35.42 17.78 17.82
N PRO A 660 -35.54 18.77 18.72
CA PRO A 660 -36.64 19.72 18.69
C PRO A 660 -36.66 20.57 17.40
N ASP A 661 -37.78 21.24 17.12
CA ASP A 661 -37.89 22.17 15.98
C ASP A 661 -37.10 23.46 16.22
N ASN A 662 -36.59 24.08 15.15
CA ASN A 662 -35.78 25.31 15.19
C ASN A 662 -34.58 25.28 16.18
N ALA A 663 -34.04 24.08 16.45
CA ALA A 663 -33.02 23.85 17.45
C ALA A 663 -31.62 23.83 16.82
N PRO A 664 -30.64 24.58 17.36
CA PRO A 664 -29.25 24.45 16.96
C PRO A 664 -28.66 23.15 17.54
N VAL A 665 -28.28 22.23 16.66
CA VAL A 665 -27.68 20.93 17.01
C VAL A 665 -26.17 20.99 16.73
N PRO A 666 -25.32 21.01 17.77
CA PRO A 666 -23.88 20.86 17.57
C PRO A 666 -23.55 19.42 17.14
N VAL A 667 -22.71 19.30 16.12
CA VAL A 667 -22.26 18.02 15.55
C VAL A 667 -20.74 17.96 15.57
N SER A 668 -20.21 16.86 16.09
CA SER A 668 -18.78 16.55 16.12
C SER A 668 -18.52 15.31 15.27
N VAL A 669 -17.49 15.32 14.41
CA VAL A 669 -17.13 14.16 13.58
C VAL A 669 -15.64 13.86 13.70
N LYS A 670 -15.29 12.62 14.05
CA LYS A 670 -13.92 12.10 14.10
C LYS A 670 -13.76 10.99 13.07
N ALA A 671 -12.70 11.02 12.27
CA ALA A 671 -12.32 9.89 11.43
C ALA A 671 -11.61 8.81 12.25
N VAL A 672 -11.74 7.53 11.85
CA VAL A 672 -11.19 6.36 12.56
C VAL A 672 -10.34 5.53 11.62
N ASN A 673 -9.18 5.04 12.09
CA ASN A 673 -8.40 3.98 11.43
C ASN A 673 -7.92 2.95 12.48
N ALA A 674 -6.99 2.06 12.12
CA ALA A 674 -6.41 1.05 13.02
C ALA A 674 -5.68 1.61 14.27
N ALA A 675 -5.35 2.90 14.32
CA ALA A 675 -4.83 3.56 15.53
C ALA A 675 -5.94 4.12 16.44
N GLY A 676 -7.19 4.12 15.99
CA GLY A 676 -8.35 4.65 16.72
C GLY A 676 -8.90 5.96 16.13
N PRO A 677 -9.74 6.68 16.91
CA PRO A 677 -10.38 7.92 16.45
C PRO A 677 -9.43 9.12 16.53
N GLY A 678 -9.35 9.88 15.43
CA GLY A 678 -8.58 11.11 15.30
C GLY A 678 -9.24 12.36 15.91
N PRO A 679 -8.65 13.54 15.66
CA PRO A 679 -9.22 14.82 16.09
C PRO A 679 -10.62 15.07 15.51
N ALA A 680 -11.43 15.82 16.24
CA ALA A 680 -12.78 16.16 15.79
C ALA A 680 -12.80 17.39 14.88
N ALA A 681 -13.52 17.29 13.77
CA ALA A 681 -14.14 18.45 13.13
C ALA A 681 -15.48 18.73 13.81
N ASN A 682 -15.88 20.01 13.90
CA ASN A 682 -17.13 20.41 14.55
C ASN A 682 -17.92 21.38 13.67
N THR A 683 -19.24 21.29 13.70
CA THR A 683 -20.16 22.22 13.03
C THR A 683 -21.47 22.32 13.81
N THR A 684 -22.36 23.24 13.44
CA THR A 684 -23.71 23.36 14.02
C THR A 684 -24.73 23.37 12.89
N ALA A 685 -25.69 22.46 12.93
CA ALA A 685 -26.81 22.41 12.00
C ALA A 685 -28.10 22.76 12.76
N THR A 686 -28.99 23.55 12.17
CA THR A 686 -30.28 23.91 12.79
C THR A 686 -31.40 23.07 12.17
N THR A 687 -32.26 22.47 12.98
CA THR A 687 -33.49 21.82 12.47
C THR A 687 -34.46 22.85 11.90
N ILE A 688 -35.30 22.44 10.96
CA ILE A 688 -36.37 23.32 10.46
C ILE A 688 -37.37 23.68 11.58
N GLY A 689 -37.84 24.92 11.57
CA GLY A 689 -38.90 25.41 12.48
C GLY A 689 -40.25 25.55 11.77
N PRO A 690 -41.40 25.54 12.50
CA PRO A 690 -42.66 26.01 11.95
C PRO A 690 -42.50 27.45 11.42
N PRO A 691 -43.15 27.83 10.32
CA PRO A 691 -43.00 29.17 9.76
C PRO A 691 -43.58 30.21 10.72
N THR A 692 -42.99 31.41 10.78
CA THR A 692 -43.55 32.52 11.56
C THR A 692 -43.98 33.65 10.63
N LEU A 693 -45.20 34.16 10.84
CA LEU A 693 -45.81 35.21 10.03
C LEU A 693 -45.84 36.54 10.80
N THR A 694 -45.38 37.61 10.14
CA THR A 694 -45.52 38.99 10.63
C THR A 694 -46.57 39.69 9.77
N ALA A 695 -47.75 39.94 10.35
CA ALA A 695 -48.85 40.60 9.67
C ALA A 695 -48.54 42.09 9.38
N GLY A 696 -48.74 42.50 8.13
CA GLY A 696 -48.77 43.91 7.74
C GLY A 696 -50.18 44.51 7.85
N GLN A 697 -50.31 45.80 7.58
CA GLN A 697 -51.60 46.48 7.54
C GLN A 697 -52.36 46.10 6.25
N ALA A 698 -53.40 45.29 6.38
CA ALA A 698 -54.27 44.92 5.27
C ALA A 698 -55.14 46.11 4.84
N SER A 699 -55.38 46.25 3.54
CA SER A 699 -56.04 47.42 2.95
C SER A 699 -56.92 47.04 1.75
N ALA A 700 -57.95 47.82 1.47
CA ALA A 700 -58.70 47.69 0.22
C ALA A 700 -57.86 48.19 -0.98
N GLN A 701 -58.04 47.57 -2.15
CA GLN A 701 -57.42 47.98 -3.40
C GLN A 701 -58.52 48.15 -4.45
N GLY A 702 -58.89 49.41 -4.71
CA GLY A 702 -60.11 49.72 -5.45
C GLY A 702 -61.37 49.19 -4.76
N TYR A 703 -62.38 48.82 -5.54
CA TYR A 703 -63.70 48.37 -5.05
C TYR A 703 -63.82 46.86 -4.91
N ASN A 704 -62.96 46.08 -5.57
CA ASN A 704 -63.12 44.64 -5.76
C ASN A 704 -61.90 43.78 -5.37
N ALA A 705 -60.96 44.36 -4.63
CA ALA A 705 -59.80 43.62 -4.13
C ALA A 705 -59.36 44.11 -2.75
N ILE A 706 -58.58 43.28 -2.07
CA ILE A 706 -57.84 43.63 -0.86
C ILE A 706 -56.36 43.27 -1.05
N ASN A 707 -55.46 44.06 -0.48
CA ASN A 707 -54.05 43.72 -0.33
C ASN A 707 -53.81 43.26 1.11
N VAL A 708 -53.21 42.08 1.25
CA VAL A 708 -52.83 41.50 2.54
C VAL A 708 -51.30 41.33 2.56
N PRO A 709 -50.55 42.36 2.96
CA PRO A 709 -49.10 42.27 3.09
C PRO A 709 -48.71 41.50 4.36
N PHE A 710 -47.70 40.64 4.26
CA PHE A 710 -47.06 40.00 5.40
C PHE A 710 -45.63 39.56 5.05
N ALA A 711 -44.80 39.37 6.06
CA ALA A 711 -43.51 38.70 5.93
C ALA A 711 -43.60 37.27 6.50
N THR A 712 -42.92 36.33 5.86
CA THR A 712 -42.79 34.94 6.32
C THR A 712 -41.33 34.63 6.59
N ASN A 713 -40.98 34.22 7.82
CA ASN A 713 -39.74 33.50 8.06
C ASN A 713 -40.04 31.99 8.00
N THR A 714 -39.36 31.27 7.11
CA THR A 714 -39.59 29.84 6.86
C THR A 714 -38.84 28.92 7.82
N HIS A 715 -37.91 29.47 8.63
CA HIS A 715 -37.00 28.74 9.51
C HIS A 715 -36.35 27.53 8.80
N GLY A 716 -35.90 27.75 7.56
CA GLY A 716 -35.19 26.77 6.72
C GLY A 716 -36.08 25.74 6.00
N GLY A 717 -37.36 25.59 6.37
CA GLY A 717 -38.27 24.62 5.73
C GLY A 717 -38.84 25.10 4.39
N ALA A 718 -39.33 24.16 3.58
CA ALA A 718 -40.07 24.48 2.36
C ALA A 718 -41.50 24.91 2.72
N THR A 719 -41.76 26.23 2.73
CA THR A 719 -43.05 26.80 3.15
C THR A 719 -43.97 27.10 1.98
N THR A 720 -45.21 26.61 2.04
CA THR A 720 -46.33 27.05 1.20
C THR A 720 -47.20 28.04 1.98
N CYS A 721 -47.83 28.99 1.28
CA CYS A 721 -48.73 29.97 1.88
C CYS A 721 -50.07 30.00 1.13
N ALA A 722 -51.15 30.24 1.87
CA ALA A 722 -52.51 30.34 1.35
C ALA A 722 -53.29 31.43 2.09
N ILE A 723 -54.28 32.02 1.42
CA ILE A 723 -55.28 32.89 2.03
C ILE A 723 -56.69 32.36 1.77
N SER A 724 -57.47 32.28 2.84
CA SER A 724 -58.88 31.89 2.81
C SER A 724 -59.77 33.09 3.12
N LEU A 725 -60.91 33.18 2.45
CA LEU A 725 -61.94 34.20 2.64
C LEU A 725 -63.29 33.54 2.96
N ASN A 726 -63.98 34.06 3.98
CA ASN A 726 -65.39 33.72 4.22
C ASN A 726 -66.23 34.23 3.05
N GLY A 727 -66.57 33.33 2.12
CA GLY A 727 -67.16 33.66 0.82
C GLY A 727 -66.72 32.74 -0.33
N GLY A 728 -65.68 31.90 -0.14
CA GLY A 728 -65.33 30.82 -1.07
C GLY A 728 -64.23 31.12 -2.10
N GLY A 729 -63.61 32.30 -2.04
CA GLY A 729 -62.45 32.64 -2.86
C GLY A 729 -61.13 32.30 -2.16
N ALA A 730 -60.52 31.16 -2.49
CA ALA A 730 -59.14 30.84 -2.10
C ALA A 730 -58.19 31.25 -3.25
N ALA A 731 -57.37 32.27 -3.03
CA ALA A 731 -56.36 32.71 -3.99
C ALA A 731 -54.97 32.19 -3.60
N GLY A 732 -54.25 31.61 -4.55
CA GLY A 732 -52.83 31.26 -4.34
C GLY A 732 -51.98 32.53 -4.31
N ILE A 733 -51.56 32.94 -3.12
CA ILE A 733 -50.66 34.09 -2.92
C ILE A 733 -49.25 33.64 -2.53
N GLY A 734 -48.24 34.43 -2.90
CA GLY A 734 -46.87 34.18 -2.47
C GLY A 734 -46.70 34.40 -0.95
N CYS A 735 -45.65 33.80 -0.37
CA CYS A 735 -45.29 33.98 1.05
C CYS A 735 -44.75 35.39 1.41
N SER A 736 -44.93 36.38 0.53
CA SER A 736 -44.57 37.79 0.66
C SER A 736 -45.79 38.72 0.78
N GLY A 737 -46.98 38.16 0.97
CA GLY A 737 -48.24 38.88 0.80
C GLY A 737 -48.66 39.03 -0.66
N GLY A 738 -49.87 39.57 -0.87
CA GLY A 738 -50.42 39.79 -2.20
C GLY A 738 -51.83 40.36 -2.21
N GLN A 739 -52.32 40.64 -3.43
CA GLN A 739 -53.66 41.12 -3.68
C GLN A 739 -54.63 39.95 -3.96
N VAL A 740 -55.79 39.95 -3.31
CA VAL A 740 -56.91 39.04 -3.61
C VAL A 740 -58.00 39.86 -4.29
N GLY A 741 -58.27 39.56 -5.57
CA GLY A 741 -59.31 40.22 -6.39
C GLY A 741 -60.58 39.40 -6.54
N GLY A 742 -61.49 39.88 -7.40
CA GLY A 742 -62.77 39.22 -7.68
C GLY A 742 -63.83 39.38 -6.58
N LEU A 743 -63.64 40.33 -5.66
CA LEU A 743 -64.50 40.55 -4.50
C LEU A 743 -65.69 41.47 -4.85
N TRP A 744 -66.74 41.42 -4.01
CA TRP A 744 -67.93 42.27 -4.15
C TRP A 744 -67.74 43.59 -3.39
N PRO A 745 -67.95 44.76 -4.02
CA PRO A 745 -67.88 46.06 -3.35
C PRO A 745 -68.83 46.18 -2.15
N GLY A 746 -68.45 46.98 -1.16
CA GLY A 746 -69.28 47.29 0.03
C GLY A 746 -69.40 46.18 1.08
N ASN A 747 -68.57 45.14 1.00
CA ASN A 747 -68.62 43.98 1.91
C ASN A 747 -67.37 43.91 2.80
N THR A 748 -67.55 43.47 4.05
CA THR A 748 -66.44 43.20 4.98
C THR A 748 -65.95 41.77 4.79
N TYR A 749 -64.74 41.63 4.26
CA TYR A 749 -64.08 40.34 4.10
C TYR A 749 -63.21 40.04 5.31
N THR A 750 -63.59 39.02 6.09
CA THR A 750 -62.68 38.36 7.03
C THR A 750 -61.79 37.38 6.27
N PHE A 751 -60.48 37.46 6.51
CA PHE A 751 -59.47 36.61 5.88
C PHE A 751 -58.63 35.88 6.92
N THR A 752 -58.11 34.71 6.52
CA THR A 752 -57.08 33.99 7.27
C THR A 752 -55.93 33.68 6.33
N VAL A 753 -54.72 34.15 6.66
CA VAL A 753 -53.47 33.72 6.02
C VAL A 753 -52.92 32.55 6.81
N THR A 754 -52.53 31.48 6.12
CA THR A 754 -51.85 30.32 6.70
C THR A 754 -50.55 30.06 5.93
N ALA A 755 -49.45 29.86 6.65
CA ALA A 755 -48.19 29.36 6.12
C ALA A 755 -47.91 27.99 6.73
N THR A 756 -47.45 27.04 5.91
CA THR A 756 -47.24 25.63 6.29
C THR A 756 -45.93 25.12 5.73
N ASN A 757 -45.13 24.43 6.55
CA ASN A 757 -44.00 23.62 6.12
C ASN A 757 -44.04 22.26 6.85
N ARG A 758 -43.01 21.41 6.67
CA ARG A 758 -42.97 20.08 7.31
C ARG A 758 -42.82 20.09 8.83
N ALA A 759 -42.38 21.19 9.44
CA ALA A 759 -42.30 21.32 10.90
C ALA A 759 -43.64 21.73 11.53
N GLY A 760 -44.45 22.52 10.83
CA GLY A 760 -45.79 22.91 11.27
C GLY A 760 -46.40 24.04 10.44
N SER A 761 -47.43 24.67 11.01
CA SER A 761 -48.12 25.81 10.40
C SER A 761 -48.25 26.98 11.37
N ALA A 762 -48.29 28.20 10.83
CA ALA A 762 -48.75 29.38 11.54
C ALA A 762 -49.82 30.11 10.71
N SER A 763 -50.71 30.82 11.39
CA SER A 763 -51.76 31.60 10.73
C SER A 763 -52.06 32.89 11.48
N PHE A 764 -52.52 33.90 10.74
CA PHE A 764 -53.13 35.09 11.32
C PHE A 764 -54.41 35.44 10.56
N GLY A 765 -55.37 36.02 11.29
CA GLY A 765 -56.63 36.50 10.73
C GLY A 765 -56.70 38.02 10.70
N GLY A 766 -57.61 38.55 9.88
CA GLY A 766 -57.93 39.98 9.85
C GLY A 766 -59.23 40.24 9.11
N SER A 767 -59.61 41.52 9.00
CA SER A 767 -60.77 41.95 8.23
C SER A 767 -60.50 43.25 7.47
N VAL A 768 -61.02 43.33 6.25
CA VAL A 768 -60.98 44.53 5.40
C VAL A 768 -62.35 44.73 4.77
N ALA A 769 -62.89 45.95 4.85
CA ALA A 769 -64.08 46.34 4.10
C ALA A 769 -63.70 46.82 2.70
N THR A 770 -64.31 46.24 1.66
CA THR A 770 -64.26 46.84 0.32
C THR A 770 -65.13 48.11 0.29
N PRO A 771 -64.67 49.21 -0.33
CA PRO A 771 -65.50 50.41 -0.52
C PRO A 771 -66.81 50.08 -1.23
N ALA A 772 -67.90 50.73 -0.83
CA ALA A 772 -69.20 50.55 -1.48
C ALA A 772 -69.21 51.22 -2.87
N LEU A 773 -69.45 50.43 -3.93
CA LEU A 773 -69.66 50.94 -5.27
C LEU A 773 -71.13 51.35 -5.45
N ASN A 774 -71.45 52.60 -5.12
CA ASN A 774 -72.81 53.13 -5.24
C ASN A 774 -73.02 53.74 -6.64
N GLY A 775 -73.88 53.13 -7.45
CA GLY A 775 -74.38 53.72 -8.69
C GLY A 775 -75.66 54.53 -8.47
N THR A 776 -75.77 55.69 -9.13
CA THR A 776 -76.99 56.52 -9.18
C THR A 776 -77.41 56.68 -10.63
N VAL A 777 -78.69 56.51 -10.93
CA VAL A 777 -79.25 56.62 -12.29
C VAL A 777 -80.15 57.85 -12.40
N ILE A 778 -80.22 58.43 -13.59
CA ILE A 778 -80.90 59.68 -13.89
C ILE A 778 -82.08 59.37 -14.83
N CYS A 779 -83.24 60.00 -14.61
CA CYS A 779 -84.34 60.06 -15.58
C CYS A 779 -84.24 61.39 -16.36
N PRO A 780 -83.70 61.43 -17.59
CA PRO A 780 -83.36 62.69 -18.27
C PRO A 780 -84.54 63.36 -19.02
N SER A 781 -85.76 63.37 -18.45
CA SER A 781 -86.81 64.35 -18.79
C SER A 781 -88.05 64.25 -17.89
N ASN A 782 -88.57 65.40 -17.44
CA ASN A 782 -89.81 65.50 -16.67
C ASN A 782 -91.02 65.73 -17.59
N ASN A 783 -91.37 64.76 -18.44
CA ASN A 783 -92.54 64.89 -19.34
C ASN A 783 -93.44 63.65 -19.44
N GLY A 784 -93.28 62.70 -18.51
CA GLY A 784 -94.16 61.53 -18.33
C GLY A 784 -93.96 60.94 -16.93
N GLY A 785 -95.03 60.42 -16.30
CA GLY A 785 -95.07 60.07 -14.87
C GLY A 785 -94.29 58.81 -14.44
N TYR A 786 -93.16 58.50 -15.08
CA TYR A 786 -92.53 57.18 -15.04
C TYR A 786 -91.52 56.95 -13.91
N CYS A 787 -91.05 58.00 -13.22
CA CYS A 787 -90.07 57.88 -12.12
C CYS A 787 -90.70 58.11 -10.71
N ASN A 788 -92.00 57.86 -10.57
CA ASN A 788 -92.79 58.13 -9.36
C ASN A 788 -92.65 57.12 -8.21
N SER A 789 -91.97 55.98 -8.40
CA SER A 789 -91.82 54.92 -7.37
C SER A 789 -90.52 54.98 -6.56
N GLY A 790 -89.73 56.04 -6.73
CA GLY A 790 -88.40 56.21 -6.11
C GLY A 790 -87.29 55.41 -6.81
N ILE A 791 -86.05 55.91 -6.68
CA ILE A 791 -84.85 55.23 -7.17
C ILE A 791 -84.25 54.46 -6.00
N TRP A 792 -84.24 53.13 -6.11
CA TRP A 792 -83.82 52.22 -5.04
C TRP A 792 -82.36 51.80 -5.23
N THR A 793 -81.49 52.14 -4.27
CA THR A 793 -80.10 51.70 -4.27
C THR A 793 -79.91 50.45 -3.41
N TYR A 794 -79.43 49.39 -4.04
CA TYR A 794 -79.17 48.08 -3.44
C TYR A 794 -77.68 47.93 -3.13
N ARG A 795 -77.36 47.38 -1.95
CA ARG A 795 -75.96 47.11 -1.54
C ARG A 795 -75.36 45.86 -2.20
N THR A 796 -76.18 45.03 -2.82
CA THR A 796 -75.79 43.76 -3.45
C THR A 796 -76.51 43.58 -4.79
N PRO A 797 -75.87 42.99 -5.82
CA PRO A 797 -76.45 42.83 -7.17
C PRO A 797 -77.41 41.63 -7.26
N THR A 798 -78.33 41.51 -6.30
CA THR A 798 -79.40 40.51 -6.27
C THR A 798 -80.73 41.20 -5.92
N GLN A 799 -81.83 40.81 -6.56
CA GLN A 799 -83.14 41.46 -6.41
C GLN A 799 -83.68 41.50 -4.97
N SER A 800 -83.19 40.61 -4.10
CA SER A 800 -83.64 40.45 -2.70
C SER A 800 -82.82 41.21 -1.66
N GLY A 801 -81.81 42.01 -2.05
CA GLY A 801 -81.03 42.82 -1.12
C GLY A 801 -81.88 43.88 -0.40
N THR A 802 -81.61 44.14 0.87
CA THR A 802 -82.34 45.17 1.64
C THR A 802 -82.03 46.58 1.11
N ALA A 803 -83.08 47.28 0.69
CA ALA A 803 -83.02 48.66 0.21
C ALA A 803 -82.38 49.60 1.25
N SER A 804 -81.38 50.40 0.83
CA SER A 804 -80.47 51.04 1.79
C SER A 804 -80.98 52.34 2.44
N ARG A 805 -81.76 53.15 1.71
CA ARG A 805 -82.61 54.28 2.19
C ARG A 805 -83.33 54.94 1.00
N ALA A 806 -84.46 55.59 1.27
CA ALA A 806 -85.02 56.59 0.35
C ALA A 806 -84.34 57.95 0.56
N LEU A 807 -84.09 58.69 -0.52
CA LEU A 807 -83.54 60.06 -0.47
C LEU A 807 -84.66 61.11 -0.55
N PRO A 808 -84.56 62.26 0.15
CA PRO A 808 -85.56 63.33 0.07
C PRO A 808 -85.68 63.93 -1.33
N VAL A 809 -86.92 64.23 -1.74
CA VAL A 809 -87.26 64.80 -3.05
C VAL A 809 -86.75 66.24 -3.17
N GLY A 810 -86.36 66.65 -4.38
CA GLY A 810 -86.22 68.07 -4.75
C GLY A 810 -84.82 68.69 -4.58
N ARG A 811 -83.75 67.91 -4.35
CA ARG A 811 -82.37 68.39 -4.44
C ARG A 811 -81.60 67.75 -5.59
N VAL A 812 -80.75 68.56 -6.23
CA VAL A 812 -79.77 68.10 -7.21
C VAL A 812 -78.59 67.46 -6.48
N PHE A 813 -78.16 66.28 -6.94
CA PHE A 813 -76.98 65.58 -6.44
C PHE A 813 -76.10 65.15 -7.62
N ARG A 814 -74.78 65.18 -7.43
CA ARG A 814 -73.80 64.78 -8.44
C ARG A 814 -73.47 63.29 -8.28
N ALA A 815 -73.44 62.56 -9.40
CA ALA A 815 -72.81 61.25 -9.48
C ALA A 815 -71.45 61.41 -10.18
N GLU A 816 -70.43 60.72 -9.70
CA GLU A 816 -69.09 60.73 -10.30
C GLU A 816 -68.67 59.29 -10.62
N CYS A 817 -68.58 58.96 -11.90
CA CYS A 817 -68.03 57.67 -12.33
C CYS A 817 -66.50 57.76 -12.34
N TRP A 818 -65.84 57.09 -11.40
CA TRP A 818 -64.40 57.19 -11.15
C TRP A 818 -63.53 56.29 -12.06
N VAL A 819 -63.99 56.00 -13.29
CA VAL A 819 -63.22 55.28 -14.31
C VAL A 819 -63.20 56.11 -15.61
N SER A 820 -62.23 57.01 -15.69
CA SER A 820 -62.06 57.93 -16.83
C SER A 820 -61.92 57.18 -18.16
N GLY A 821 -62.80 57.47 -19.12
CA GLY A 821 -62.73 56.95 -20.50
C GLY A 821 -63.36 55.57 -20.75
N GLY A 822 -64.14 55.02 -19.80
CA GLY A 822 -64.80 53.72 -19.95
C GLY A 822 -66.25 53.80 -20.45
N ASN A 823 -66.51 53.31 -21.67
CA ASN A 823 -67.88 53.19 -22.20
C ASN A 823 -68.76 52.24 -21.36
N VAL A 824 -69.77 52.79 -20.70
CA VAL A 824 -70.79 52.03 -19.96
C VAL A 824 -71.77 51.39 -20.94
N ASN A 825 -71.96 50.07 -20.83
CA ASN A 825 -72.89 49.33 -21.69
C ASN A 825 -74.18 48.97 -20.94
N ALA A 826 -75.32 49.28 -21.55
CA ALA A 826 -76.65 48.88 -21.12
C ALA A 826 -77.14 47.68 -21.96
N THR A 827 -77.64 46.64 -21.29
CA THR A 827 -78.19 45.44 -21.97
C THR A 827 -79.65 45.20 -21.55
N PRO A 828 -80.62 45.21 -22.48
CA PRO A 828 -82.00 44.83 -22.17
C PRO A 828 -82.12 43.30 -22.02
N TRP A 829 -82.98 42.85 -21.12
CA TRP A 829 -83.21 41.42 -20.85
C TRP A 829 -84.70 41.07 -20.94
N GLY A 830 -85.14 40.49 -22.05
CA GLY A 830 -86.56 40.20 -22.31
C GLY A 830 -87.31 41.33 -23.02
N ALA A 831 -88.61 41.14 -23.22
CA ALA A 831 -89.39 41.90 -24.22
C ALA A 831 -90.46 42.87 -23.67
N LYS A 832 -90.66 42.97 -22.34
CA LYS A 832 -91.59 43.91 -21.69
C LYS A 832 -91.16 44.22 -20.26
N ASN A 833 -91.14 45.50 -19.85
CA ASN A 833 -90.98 45.94 -18.45
C ASN A 833 -89.75 45.37 -17.71
N THR A 834 -88.55 45.56 -18.25
CA THR A 834 -87.33 44.86 -17.81
C THR A 834 -86.23 45.80 -17.33
N PRO A 835 -85.48 45.45 -16.26
CA PRO A 835 -84.43 46.30 -15.70
C PRO A 835 -83.27 46.49 -16.68
N ILE A 836 -82.66 47.67 -16.64
CA ILE A 836 -81.38 47.92 -17.31
C ILE A 836 -80.26 47.56 -16.35
N TRP A 837 -79.43 46.61 -16.79
CA TRP A 837 -78.16 46.29 -16.14
C TRP A 837 -77.10 47.26 -16.66
N ILE A 838 -76.51 48.04 -15.77
CA ILE A 838 -75.43 48.97 -16.08
C ILE A 838 -74.11 48.21 -15.90
N ARG A 839 -73.52 47.76 -17.01
CA ARG A 839 -72.29 46.96 -17.01
C ARG A 839 -71.08 47.88 -16.81
N ILE A 840 -70.54 47.89 -15.59
CA ILE A 840 -69.28 48.56 -15.25
C ILE A 840 -68.16 47.52 -15.28
N THR A 841 -67.33 47.58 -16.31
CA THR A 841 -66.12 46.75 -16.44
C THR A 841 -64.93 47.42 -15.76
N GLY A 842 -64.33 46.75 -14.77
CA GLY A 842 -63.12 47.21 -14.09
C GLY A 842 -62.13 46.07 -13.90
N ASN A 843 -60.89 46.25 -14.37
CA ASN A 843 -59.80 45.25 -14.30
C ASN A 843 -60.23 43.82 -14.67
N GLY A 844 -60.94 43.68 -15.79
CA GLY A 844 -61.34 42.38 -16.35
C GLY A 844 -62.51 41.68 -15.64
N THR A 845 -63.07 42.25 -14.56
CA THR A 845 -64.27 41.71 -13.91
C THR A 845 -65.49 42.59 -14.20
N GLU A 846 -66.66 41.97 -14.32
CA GLU A 846 -67.92 42.65 -14.64
C GLU A 846 -68.74 42.90 -13.38
N TYR A 847 -69.03 44.18 -13.11
CA TYR A 847 -69.94 44.58 -12.04
C TYR A 847 -71.20 45.19 -12.63
N PHE A 848 -72.36 44.76 -12.12
CA PHE A 848 -73.65 45.26 -12.55
C PHE A 848 -74.42 45.87 -11.38
N PRO A 849 -74.25 47.16 -11.08
CA PRO A 849 -75.40 47.94 -10.61
C PRO A 849 -76.52 47.82 -11.66
N TRP A 850 -77.76 47.67 -11.21
CA TRP A 850 -78.94 47.70 -12.07
C TRP A 850 -79.84 48.87 -11.71
N ALA A 851 -80.64 49.32 -12.67
CA ALA A 851 -81.67 50.31 -12.44
C ALA A 851 -82.98 49.91 -13.15
N TRP A 852 -84.08 50.15 -12.45
CA TRP A 852 -85.40 50.11 -13.07
C TRP A 852 -85.65 51.41 -13.81
N THR A 853 -85.50 51.34 -15.13
CA THR A 853 -85.95 52.36 -16.08
C THR A 853 -86.93 51.68 -17.03
N ARG A 854 -88.17 52.17 -17.05
CA ARG A 854 -89.27 51.51 -17.74
C ARG A 854 -89.32 51.96 -19.20
N LEU A 855 -88.54 51.30 -20.07
CA LEU A 855 -88.51 51.58 -21.51
C LEU A 855 -89.73 50.98 -22.24
N ASP A 856 -90.93 51.47 -21.91
CA ASP A 856 -92.15 51.21 -22.69
C ASP A 856 -92.38 52.40 -23.67
N GLY A 857 -92.56 52.15 -24.97
CA GLY A 857 -93.01 53.18 -25.94
C GLY A 857 -92.07 53.53 -27.09
N GLY A 858 -90.89 52.91 -27.20
CA GLY A 858 -89.95 53.10 -28.32
C GLY A 858 -88.61 53.72 -27.96
N ASP A 859 -88.37 54.03 -26.68
CA ASP A 859 -87.10 54.54 -26.19
C ASP A 859 -85.93 53.60 -26.50
N ASN A 860 -84.89 54.16 -27.10
CA ASN A 860 -83.68 53.42 -27.46
C ASN A 860 -82.68 53.44 -26.30
N TYR A 861 -82.28 52.28 -25.79
CA TYR A 861 -81.25 52.13 -24.75
C TYR A 861 -79.91 52.82 -25.12
N ARG A 862 -79.64 53.05 -26.42
CA ARG A 862 -78.47 53.80 -26.91
C ARG A 862 -78.57 55.32 -26.71
N ALA A 863 -79.70 55.85 -26.25
CA ALA A 863 -79.89 57.27 -25.91
C ALA A 863 -79.55 57.58 -24.43
N LEU A 864 -79.17 56.57 -23.64
CA LEU A 864 -78.56 56.79 -22.34
C LEU A 864 -77.21 57.52 -22.51
N PRO A 865 -76.88 58.53 -21.69
CA PRO A 865 -75.56 59.16 -21.72
C PRO A 865 -74.46 58.13 -21.47
N GLY A 866 -73.36 58.23 -22.23
CA GLY A 866 -72.08 57.69 -21.79
C GLY A 866 -71.57 58.41 -20.53
N CYS A 867 -70.64 57.78 -19.82
CA CYS A 867 -69.95 58.36 -18.68
C CYS A 867 -68.56 58.90 -19.08
#